data_AF-A0AA48R2A5-F1
#
_entry.id   AF-A0AA48R2A5-F1
#
_cell.length_a   1.000
_cell.length_b   1.000
_cell.length_c   1.000
_cell.angle_alpha   90.00
_cell.angle_beta   90.00
_cell.angle_gamma   90.00
#
_symmetry.space_group_name_H-M   'P 1'
#
loop_
_entity.id
_entity.type
_entity.pdbx_description
1 polymer ?
#
loop_
_entity_poly.entity_id
_entity_poly.type
_entity_poly.pdbx_seq_one_letter_code
_entity_poly.pdbx_strand_id
1 'polypeptide(L)'
;MIKWLKEIKVEDFHLAGGKGAHLARMLAHGIAVPDGFVIPTSVYDEYVEANHLNESIDGILTSDMPIFEQSAAIQALFGVEKLSRNFLDSLMGAFAEFARKGEGRVAVRSSSTAEDLPGMSFAGQYSTYLNVAQDQLAQKVIECWRSLWNERAMEYRLKNQVTADFSHAVVVQKMVKAAVSGVAFTANPMNGIRHQLVINASFGLGEAVVSGQLNPDQYTVDRHTKVVVDRSISRKSRKLVAKGTGIDWLVLGDQEANLSSLNEEQIGRLAEAAEQIEALFGRPQDIEFAFDDQNVLYILQSRHITTLFPIDKLKQDGKIRAYLSASTVLFGMKEPFTNLGYDLMSHMFPTIINVMTNRQKKPLTNDFVGHAGNRIFVDMTVLLSSGFVTKQFAKAFSGNDLPLEGVITSLMKNYGKQFKHQGIRFRFPFGFIGYGVKMAATVRMVSKIPHENRYAAMKEEGNRWYESALKRYEQAVTLEERLNFAVENLVEAFKLSQLQASYCMDANNYIKIEKVLAKHFASDYKVETLAQSLPGCFTQTMTIRLNEYAKICVEQELKPRVNDPEFQKILEEYGHRANLELDFGTKRWREDPSFLLGLVETYMKDGMYKRNLADHKKKRRQAELMIEEVADALIEKIGKRRAEKFRMQMVHYRYGAAMREYPKSDIVRFLELSRNAVLSMGDELAAAGQLDEPEDIFFLYKKQITAGRDLKELVESNKAVYNKEMRRTAIPRMLVNNGHAVYTATTIDPHAKTLQGMPLSAGTYEGIVRVVFDPRTTDLQEGEIMVTESTNPAWTPLFAVAGALILEYGGPMSHGGIVAREYGLPAVVGISSATAVLKDGQRVRVNGEKGSVQLIEPSI
;
A
#
# COMPACT_ATOMS: atom_id res chain seq x y z
N MET A 1 1.96 34.15 -26.33
CA MET A 1 0.63 33.53 -26.31
C MET A 1 0.62 32.07 -26.77
N ILE A 2 1.51 31.64 -27.68
CA ILE A 2 1.67 30.21 -28.05
C ILE A 2 3.16 29.86 -28.03
N LYS A 3 3.48 28.61 -27.69
CA LYS A 3 4.85 28.06 -27.71
C LYS A 3 4.86 26.73 -28.45
N TRP A 4 5.69 26.58 -29.47
CA TRP A 4 5.80 25.29 -30.16
C TRP A 4 6.50 24.26 -29.28
N LEU A 5 6.13 22.98 -29.38
CA LEU A 5 6.76 21.92 -28.57
C LEU A 5 8.29 21.90 -28.70
N LYS A 6 8.81 22.19 -29.90
CA LYS A 6 10.25 22.29 -30.19
C LYS A 6 10.97 23.46 -29.50
N GLU A 7 10.23 24.45 -29.00
CA GLU A 7 10.75 25.67 -28.37
C GLU A 7 10.73 25.57 -26.84
N ILE A 8 10.03 24.59 -26.28
CA ILE A 8 9.83 24.39 -24.84
C ILE A 8 11.05 23.67 -24.26
N LYS A 9 11.62 24.24 -23.20
CA LYS A 9 12.74 23.66 -22.46
C LYS A 9 12.27 22.97 -21.18
N VAL A 10 13.17 22.23 -20.54
CA VAL A 10 12.89 21.51 -19.28
C VAL A 10 12.48 22.46 -18.15
N GLU A 11 13.05 23.66 -18.13
CA GLU A 11 12.75 24.75 -17.18
C GLU A 11 11.34 25.36 -17.35
N ASP A 12 10.69 25.15 -18.50
CA ASP A 12 9.35 25.65 -18.81
C ASP A 12 8.22 24.75 -18.29
N PHE A 13 8.48 23.90 -17.28
CA PHE A 13 7.49 22.95 -16.74
C PHE A 13 6.21 23.66 -16.26
N HIS A 14 6.35 24.73 -15.48
CA HIS A 14 5.23 25.52 -14.98
C HIS A 14 4.46 26.25 -16.09
N LEU A 15 5.11 26.47 -17.24
CA LEU A 15 4.53 27.14 -18.39
C LEU A 15 3.68 26.18 -19.23
N ALA A 16 4.20 24.97 -19.48
CA ALA A 16 3.58 24.00 -20.37
C ALA A 16 2.66 22.99 -19.66
N GLY A 17 2.69 22.96 -18.33
CA GLY A 17 2.12 21.89 -17.53
C GLY A 17 2.83 20.55 -17.74
N GLY A 18 2.39 19.54 -16.99
CA GLY A 18 3.03 18.23 -16.96
C GLY A 18 3.16 17.55 -18.33
N LYS A 19 2.03 17.43 -19.03
CA LYS A 19 1.94 16.77 -20.33
C LYS A 19 2.73 17.49 -21.42
N GLY A 20 2.58 18.81 -21.52
CA GLY A 20 3.29 19.64 -22.49
C GLY A 20 4.81 19.57 -22.32
N ALA A 21 5.29 19.63 -21.07
CA ALA A 21 6.71 19.54 -20.75
C ALA A 21 7.30 18.15 -21.08
N HIS A 22 6.58 17.07 -20.77
CA HIS A 22 7.03 15.72 -21.10
C HIS A 22 7.11 15.49 -22.61
N LEU A 23 6.12 15.97 -23.37
CA LEU A 23 6.12 15.86 -24.84
C LEU A 23 7.28 16.62 -25.46
N ALA A 24 7.53 17.86 -25.01
CA ALA A 24 8.67 18.66 -25.47
C ALA A 24 10.01 17.99 -25.15
N ARG A 25 10.15 17.45 -23.93
CA ARG A 25 11.37 16.73 -23.51
C ARG A 25 11.61 15.49 -24.35
N MET A 26 10.58 14.71 -24.66
CA MET A 26 10.70 13.54 -25.54
C MET A 26 11.09 13.94 -26.97
N LEU A 27 10.44 14.97 -27.53
CA LEU A 27 10.74 15.49 -28.86
C LEU A 27 12.20 15.97 -28.97
N ALA A 28 12.71 16.67 -27.96
CA ALA A 28 14.10 17.14 -27.90
C ALA A 28 15.13 15.99 -27.87
N HIS A 29 14.72 14.78 -27.48
CA HIS A 29 15.56 13.57 -27.46
C HIS A 29 15.34 12.67 -28.68
N GLY A 30 14.67 13.18 -29.73
CA GLY A 30 14.47 12.44 -30.98
C GLY A 30 13.38 11.36 -30.92
N ILE A 31 12.59 11.32 -29.84
CA ILE A 31 11.42 10.44 -29.76
C ILE A 31 10.31 11.03 -30.62
N ALA A 32 9.71 10.20 -31.48
CA ALA A 32 8.65 10.60 -32.39
C ALA A 32 7.38 11.00 -31.63
N VAL A 33 7.15 12.30 -31.50
CA VAL A 33 5.96 12.91 -30.90
C VAL A 33 5.23 13.69 -32.00
N PRO A 34 3.88 13.66 -32.08
CA PRO A 34 3.16 14.47 -33.05
C PRO A 34 3.47 15.96 -32.88
N ASP A 35 3.76 16.64 -33.98
CA ASP A 35 3.98 18.08 -34.02
C ASP A 35 2.84 18.82 -33.33
N GLY A 36 3.18 19.86 -32.57
CA GLY A 36 2.26 20.49 -31.63
C GLY A 36 2.75 21.83 -31.14
N PHE A 37 1.83 22.57 -30.54
CA PHE A 37 2.13 23.73 -29.71
C PHE A 37 1.37 23.65 -28.39
N VAL A 38 1.80 24.46 -27.44
CA VAL A 38 1.18 24.63 -26.13
C VAL A 38 0.65 26.05 -26.03
N ILE A 39 -0.56 26.16 -25.52
CA ILE A 39 -1.15 27.38 -24.98
C ILE A 39 -0.69 27.44 -23.51
N PRO A 40 0.21 28.37 -23.16
CA PRO A 40 0.82 28.43 -21.83
C PRO A 40 -0.20 28.67 -20.70
N THR A 41 0.18 28.27 -19.47
CA THR A 41 -0.54 28.59 -18.23
C THR A 41 -0.79 30.08 -18.06
N SER A 42 0.19 30.93 -18.40
CA SER A 42 0.03 32.38 -18.31
C SER A 42 -1.12 32.96 -19.15
N VAL A 43 -1.53 32.27 -20.24
CA VAL A 43 -2.68 32.69 -21.05
C VAL A 43 -4.00 32.34 -20.37
N TYR A 44 -4.04 31.23 -19.64
CA TYR A 44 -5.17 30.91 -18.76
C TYR A 44 -5.28 31.94 -17.63
N ASP A 45 -4.15 32.24 -16.97
CA ASP A 45 -4.12 33.21 -15.87
C ASP A 45 -4.57 34.60 -16.35
N GLU A 46 -4.06 35.07 -17.51
CA GLU A 46 -4.48 36.32 -18.15
C GLU A 46 -5.98 36.31 -18.50
N TYR A 47 -6.52 35.19 -19.00
CA TYR A 47 -7.94 35.06 -19.29
C TYR A 47 -8.81 35.20 -18.04
N VAL A 48 -8.41 34.55 -16.94
CA VAL A 48 -9.12 34.59 -15.66
C VAL A 48 -9.06 35.99 -15.05
N GLU A 49 -7.90 36.63 -15.08
CA GLU A 49 -7.68 37.98 -14.55
C GLU A 49 -8.43 39.05 -15.37
N ALA A 50 -8.26 39.07 -16.70
CA ALA A 50 -8.87 40.08 -17.58
C ALA A 50 -10.40 40.03 -17.60
N ASN A 51 -10.99 38.88 -17.24
CA ASN A 51 -12.43 38.71 -17.12
C ASN A 51 -12.95 38.77 -15.67
N HIS A 52 -12.08 39.14 -14.71
CA HIS A 52 -12.41 39.24 -13.27
C HIS A 52 -13.04 37.97 -12.69
N LEU A 53 -12.58 36.79 -13.13
CA LEU A 53 -13.17 35.51 -12.71
C LEU A 53 -12.68 35.05 -11.33
N ASN A 54 -11.51 35.51 -10.86
CA ASN A 54 -10.91 35.10 -9.57
C ASN A 54 -11.88 35.29 -8.40
N GLU A 55 -12.40 36.51 -8.23
CA GLU A 55 -13.33 36.83 -7.12
C GLU A 55 -14.61 35.99 -7.16
N SER A 56 -15.12 35.72 -8.38
CA SER A 56 -16.30 34.88 -8.56
C SER A 56 -16.03 33.43 -8.22
N ILE A 57 -14.87 32.90 -8.63
CA ILE A 57 -14.45 31.52 -8.34
C ILE A 57 -14.26 31.35 -6.83
N ASP A 58 -13.53 32.26 -6.18
CA ASP A 58 -13.29 32.20 -4.73
C ASP A 58 -14.59 32.29 -3.93
N GLY A 59 -15.52 33.17 -4.34
CA GLY A 59 -16.85 33.26 -3.74
C GLY A 59 -17.67 31.97 -3.88
N ILE A 60 -17.55 31.26 -5.01
CA ILE A 60 -18.22 29.97 -5.21
C ILE A 60 -17.57 28.88 -4.37
N LEU A 61 -16.23 28.81 -4.33
CA LEU A 61 -15.49 27.80 -3.58
C LEU A 61 -15.68 27.92 -2.06
N THR A 62 -15.93 29.13 -1.56
CA THR A 62 -16.18 29.40 -0.12
C THR A 62 -17.66 29.28 0.29
N SER A 63 -18.55 29.05 -0.68
CA SER A 63 -19.98 28.87 -0.40
C SER A 63 -20.29 27.51 0.23
N ASP A 64 -21.42 27.41 0.93
CA ASP A 64 -21.94 26.14 1.48
C ASP A 64 -22.56 25.21 0.40
N MET A 65 -22.44 25.56 -0.89
CA MET A 65 -22.99 24.76 -1.99
C MET A 65 -22.27 23.40 -2.12
N PRO A 66 -22.97 22.32 -2.51
CA PRO A 66 -22.33 21.06 -2.87
C PRO A 66 -21.32 21.22 -4.03
N ILE A 67 -20.25 20.41 -4.05
CA ILE A 67 -19.17 20.50 -5.05
C ILE A 67 -19.69 20.41 -6.50
N PHE A 68 -20.71 19.60 -6.77
CA PHE A 68 -21.27 19.48 -8.12
C PHE A 68 -21.89 20.81 -8.61
N GLU A 69 -22.55 21.56 -7.72
CA GLU A 69 -23.12 22.88 -8.02
C GLU A 69 -22.02 23.92 -8.19
N GLN A 70 -21.02 23.91 -7.30
CA GLN A 70 -19.83 24.77 -7.42
C GLN A 70 -19.13 24.57 -8.77
N SER A 71 -18.89 23.31 -9.15
CA SER A 71 -18.30 22.92 -10.44
C SER A 71 -19.13 23.47 -11.61
N ALA A 72 -20.45 23.28 -11.60
CA ALA A 72 -21.31 23.77 -12.67
C ALA A 72 -21.29 25.31 -12.76
N ALA A 73 -21.35 26.00 -11.62
CA ALA A 73 -21.33 27.46 -11.54
C ALA A 73 -20.00 28.04 -12.05
N ILE A 74 -18.87 27.49 -11.62
CA ILE A 74 -17.54 27.93 -12.08
C ILE A 74 -17.38 27.68 -13.58
N GLN A 75 -17.76 26.49 -14.07
CA GLN A 75 -17.63 26.17 -15.49
C GLN A 75 -18.46 27.08 -16.40
N ALA A 76 -19.62 27.58 -15.92
CA ALA A 76 -20.47 28.50 -16.65
C ALA A 76 -19.85 29.90 -16.82
N LEU A 77 -18.82 30.24 -16.02
CA LEU A 77 -18.09 31.51 -16.14
C LEU A 77 -17.21 31.57 -17.39
N PHE A 78 -16.86 30.43 -17.99
CA PHE A 78 -15.94 30.34 -19.12
C PHE A 78 -16.69 30.34 -20.45
N GLY A 79 -16.28 31.21 -21.38
CA GLY A 79 -16.88 31.36 -22.70
C GLY A 79 -15.88 31.84 -23.76
N VAL A 80 -16.14 31.50 -25.02
CA VAL A 80 -15.29 31.85 -26.19
C VAL A 80 -15.37 33.34 -26.49
N GLU A 81 -16.52 33.97 -26.26
CA GLU A 81 -16.78 35.40 -26.45
C GLU A 81 -15.91 36.30 -25.56
N LYS A 82 -15.31 35.73 -24.51
CA LYS A 82 -14.40 36.40 -23.57
C LYS A 82 -12.92 36.32 -23.97
N LEU A 83 -12.59 35.61 -25.06
CA LEU A 83 -11.21 35.51 -25.55
C LEU A 83 -10.77 36.82 -26.21
N SER A 84 -9.53 37.24 -25.95
CA SER A 84 -8.97 38.41 -26.61
C SER A 84 -8.78 38.17 -28.12
N ARG A 85 -9.02 39.19 -28.95
CA ARG A 85 -8.82 39.09 -30.41
C ARG A 85 -7.38 38.69 -30.75
N ASN A 86 -6.41 39.27 -30.04
CA ASN A 86 -4.98 38.96 -30.23
C ASN A 86 -4.68 37.47 -30.01
N PHE A 87 -5.29 36.85 -28.98
CA PHE A 87 -5.13 35.42 -28.72
C PHE A 87 -5.80 34.58 -29.80
N LEU A 88 -7.04 34.91 -30.19
CA LEU A 88 -7.75 34.22 -31.26
C LEU A 88 -6.97 34.25 -32.58
N ASP A 89 -6.44 35.41 -32.98
CA ASP A 89 -5.65 35.56 -34.20
C ASP A 89 -4.37 34.71 -34.14
N SER A 90 -3.71 34.67 -32.98
CA SER A 90 -2.53 33.83 -32.76
C SER A 90 -2.86 32.34 -32.84
N LEU A 91 -3.98 31.92 -32.23
CA LEU A 91 -4.45 30.53 -32.23
C LEU A 91 -4.83 30.06 -33.64
N MET A 92 -5.55 30.89 -34.39
CA MET A 92 -5.90 30.60 -35.78
C MET A 92 -4.67 30.60 -36.69
N GLY A 93 -3.73 31.53 -36.47
CA GLY A 93 -2.45 31.57 -37.19
C GLY A 93 -1.62 30.30 -37.00
N ALA A 94 -1.51 29.81 -35.76
CA ALA A 94 -0.83 28.56 -35.43
C ALA A 94 -1.54 27.34 -36.06
N PHE A 95 -2.87 27.27 -36.01
CA PHE A 95 -3.63 26.21 -36.68
C PHE A 95 -3.44 26.24 -38.21
N ALA A 96 -3.40 27.43 -38.82
CA ALA A 96 -3.19 27.58 -40.25
C ALA A 96 -1.80 27.08 -40.70
N GLU A 97 -0.80 27.05 -39.82
CA GLU A 97 0.49 26.41 -40.11
C GLU A 97 0.36 24.88 -40.22
N PHE A 98 -0.44 24.24 -39.35
CA PHE A 98 -0.78 22.82 -39.48
C PHE A 98 -1.55 22.52 -40.77
N ALA A 99 -2.60 23.31 -41.05
CA ALA A 99 -3.41 23.14 -42.25
C ALA A 99 -2.56 23.22 -43.54
N ARG A 100 -1.57 24.12 -43.60
CA ARG A 100 -0.62 24.25 -44.72
C ARG A 100 0.26 23.02 -44.92
N LYS A 101 0.53 22.25 -43.88
CA LYS A 101 1.29 20.98 -43.95
C LYS A 101 0.41 19.77 -44.31
N GLY A 102 -0.87 19.99 -44.66
CA GLY A 102 -1.84 18.93 -44.92
C GLY A 102 -2.49 18.36 -43.66
N GLU A 103 -2.35 19.06 -42.53
CA GLU A 103 -2.76 18.59 -41.20
C GLU A 103 -3.98 19.37 -40.70
N GLY A 104 -5.11 19.25 -41.42
CA GLY A 104 -6.35 20.00 -41.15
C GLY A 104 -7.19 19.54 -39.95
N ARG A 105 -6.60 18.75 -39.03
CA ARG A 105 -7.25 18.20 -37.83
C ARG A 105 -6.25 18.07 -36.69
N VAL A 106 -6.68 18.43 -35.48
CA VAL A 106 -5.84 18.42 -34.27
C VAL A 106 -6.48 17.68 -33.11
N ALA A 107 -5.67 17.25 -32.16
CA ALA A 107 -6.08 16.85 -30.82
C ALA A 107 -5.82 18.01 -29.85
N VAL A 108 -6.80 18.34 -29.00
CA VAL A 108 -6.72 19.40 -28.00
C VAL A 108 -6.78 18.75 -26.62
N ARG A 109 -5.72 18.92 -25.82
CA ARG A 109 -5.46 18.14 -24.62
C ARG A 109 -5.14 19.07 -23.45
N SER A 110 -5.82 18.88 -22.33
CA SER A 110 -5.48 19.55 -21.08
C SER A 110 -4.09 19.14 -20.57
N SER A 111 -3.39 20.10 -19.95
CA SER A 111 -2.07 19.93 -19.33
C SER A 111 -1.95 20.82 -18.08
N SER A 112 -2.36 20.32 -16.92
CA SER A 112 -2.27 21.08 -15.66
C SER A 112 -0.86 21.04 -15.05
N THR A 113 -0.50 22.08 -14.30
CA THR A 113 0.69 22.06 -13.42
C THR A 113 0.55 21.10 -12.25
N ALA A 114 -0.69 20.77 -11.86
CA ALA A 114 -0.98 19.82 -10.81
C ALA A 114 -0.83 18.35 -11.26
N GLU A 115 -0.87 18.06 -12.57
CA GLU A 115 -0.96 16.69 -13.10
C GLU A 115 0.15 15.75 -12.61
N ASP A 116 1.35 16.28 -12.43
CA ASP A 116 2.55 15.51 -12.09
C ASP A 116 3.13 15.90 -10.71
N LEU A 117 2.30 16.44 -9.81
CA LEU A 117 2.70 16.65 -8.41
C LEU A 117 3.17 15.31 -7.80
N PRO A 118 4.31 15.29 -7.06
CA PRO A 118 4.88 14.06 -6.53
C PRO A 118 3.87 13.22 -5.73
N GLY A 119 3.60 12.00 -6.21
CA GLY A 119 2.71 11.06 -5.53
C GLY A 119 1.22 11.23 -5.84
N MET A 120 0.85 12.12 -6.77
CA MET A 120 -0.51 12.30 -7.26
C MET A 120 -0.67 11.73 -8.68
N SER A 121 -1.90 11.40 -9.05
CA SER A 121 -2.29 10.88 -10.36
C SER A 121 -3.58 11.58 -10.77
N PHE A 122 -3.46 12.60 -11.63
CA PHE A 122 -4.63 13.27 -12.23
C PHE A 122 -5.11 12.54 -13.50
N ALA A 123 -4.81 11.25 -13.62
CA ALA A 123 -5.20 10.44 -14.76
C ALA A 123 -6.73 10.49 -14.97
N GLY A 124 -7.16 10.82 -16.19
CA GLY A 124 -8.58 10.91 -16.54
C GLY A 124 -9.36 12.06 -15.90
N GLN A 125 -8.73 12.98 -15.15
CA GLN A 125 -9.43 14.07 -14.47
C GLN A 125 -9.81 15.21 -15.43
N TYR A 126 -8.96 15.48 -16.42
CA TYR A 126 -9.13 16.59 -17.37
C TYR A 126 -9.58 16.12 -18.75
N SER A 127 -10.13 17.03 -19.53
CA SER A 127 -10.73 16.71 -20.84
C SER A 127 -9.70 16.70 -21.97
N THR A 128 -9.89 15.78 -22.91
CA THR A 128 -9.18 15.68 -24.20
C THR A 128 -10.21 15.60 -25.32
N TYR A 129 -9.95 16.30 -26.42
CA TYR A 129 -10.82 16.32 -27.60
C TYR A 129 -10.01 15.92 -28.83
N LEU A 130 -10.52 14.94 -29.59
CA LEU A 130 -9.86 14.38 -30.76
C LEU A 130 -10.56 14.81 -32.06
N ASN A 131 -9.81 14.81 -33.16
CA ASN A 131 -10.30 15.17 -34.51
C ASN A 131 -11.02 16.53 -34.56
N VAL A 132 -10.40 17.55 -33.97
CA VAL A 132 -10.93 18.92 -33.87
C VAL A 132 -10.62 19.70 -35.15
N ALA A 133 -11.63 20.37 -35.68
CA ALA A 133 -11.54 21.26 -36.83
C ALA A 133 -11.26 22.72 -36.41
N GLN A 134 -10.87 23.56 -37.37
CA GLN A 134 -10.47 24.95 -37.11
C GLN A 134 -11.55 25.78 -36.39
N ASP A 135 -12.78 25.68 -36.87
CA ASP A 135 -13.96 26.37 -36.38
C ASP A 135 -14.34 25.97 -34.94
N GLN A 136 -13.90 24.79 -34.49
CA GLN A 136 -14.15 24.27 -33.15
C GLN A 136 -12.98 24.49 -32.18
N LEU A 137 -11.81 24.91 -32.66
CA LEU A 137 -10.59 24.93 -31.86
C LEU A 137 -10.71 25.81 -30.61
N ALA A 138 -11.17 27.06 -30.76
CA ALA A 138 -11.31 27.98 -29.64
C ALA A 138 -12.28 27.44 -28.57
N GLN A 139 -13.39 26.85 -29.00
CA GLN A 139 -14.35 26.20 -28.12
C GLN A 139 -13.73 25.03 -27.35
N LYS A 140 -12.92 24.19 -27.99
CA LYS A 140 -12.25 23.06 -27.32
C LYS A 140 -11.15 23.50 -26.37
N VAL A 141 -10.48 24.62 -26.62
CA VAL A 141 -9.54 25.24 -25.66
C VAL A 141 -10.28 25.67 -24.38
N ILE A 142 -11.41 26.38 -24.52
CA ILE A 142 -12.26 26.77 -23.38
C ILE A 142 -12.74 25.54 -22.61
N GLU A 143 -13.18 24.49 -23.30
CA GLU A 143 -13.62 23.25 -22.64
C GLU A 143 -12.48 22.54 -21.89
N CYS A 144 -11.24 22.59 -22.40
CA CYS A 144 -10.07 22.12 -21.64
C CYS A 144 -9.85 22.94 -20.37
N TRP A 145 -9.92 24.28 -20.43
CA TRP A 145 -9.84 25.15 -19.24
C TRP A 145 -10.96 24.89 -18.24
N ARG A 146 -12.19 24.71 -18.70
CA ARG A 146 -13.32 24.31 -17.87
C ARG A 146 -13.09 23.00 -17.15
N SER A 147 -12.39 22.06 -17.81
CA SER A 147 -12.14 20.74 -17.21
C SER A 147 -11.27 20.79 -15.95
N LEU A 148 -10.51 21.86 -15.74
CA LEU A 148 -9.83 22.11 -14.47
C LEU A 148 -10.83 22.09 -13.30
N TRP A 149 -12.05 22.57 -13.54
CA TRP A 149 -13.15 22.71 -12.59
C TRP A 149 -14.21 21.61 -12.72
N ASN A 150 -13.86 20.48 -13.33
CA ASN A 150 -14.73 19.31 -13.24
C ASN A 150 -14.90 18.90 -11.76
N GLU A 151 -16.11 18.51 -11.37
CA GLU A 151 -16.44 17.99 -10.04
C GLU A 151 -15.37 17.01 -9.52
N ARG A 152 -15.07 15.96 -10.30
CA ARG A 152 -14.03 14.96 -10.00
C ARG A 152 -12.64 15.55 -9.74
N ALA A 153 -12.27 16.61 -10.46
CA ALA A 153 -10.97 17.26 -10.31
C ALA A 153 -10.94 18.13 -9.05
N MET A 154 -12.05 18.79 -8.74
CA MET A 154 -12.22 19.56 -7.49
C MET A 154 -12.19 18.65 -6.27
N GLU A 155 -12.96 17.55 -6.27
CA GLU A 155 -12.96 16.55 -5.19
C GLU A 155 -11.56 15.95 -4.98
N TYR A 156 -10.88 15.58 -6.07
CA TYR A 156 -9.53 15.01 -5.98
C TYR A 156 -8.54 16.00 -5.36
N ARG A 157 -8.58 17.28 -5.78
CA ARG A 157 -7.74 18.34 -5.20
C ARG A 157 -8.04 18.56 -3.72
N LEU A 158 -9.33 18.63 -3.34
CA LEU A 158 -9.75 18.79 -1.95
C LEU A 158 -9.26 17.62 -1.08
N LYS A 159 -9.47 16.38 -1.55
CA LYS A 159 -9.04 15.15 -0.84
C LYS A 159 -7.52 15.11 -0.65
N ASN A 160 -6.76 15.65 -1.59
CA ASN A 160 -5.30 15.70 -1.53
C ASN A 160 -4.75 17.02 -0.97
N GLN A 161 -5.61 17.91 -0.48
CA GLN A 161 -5.23 19.21 0.11
C GLN A 161 -4.46 20.13 -0.85
N VAL A 162 -4.77 20.05 -2.15
CA VAL A 162 -4.24 20.98 -3.16
C VAL A 162 -5.25 22.11 -3.32
N THR A 163 -5.00 23.23 -2.64
CA THR A 163 -5.96 24.34 -2.54
C THR A 163 -5.53 25.62 -3.26
N ALA A 164 -4.28 25.72 -3.72
CA ALA A 164 -3.73 26.91 -4.39
C ALA A 164 -2.67 26.54 -5.46
N ASP A 165 -2.25 27.54 -6.23
CA ASP A 165 -1.12 27.50 -7.19
C ASP A 165 -1.21 26.45 -8.30
N PHE A 166 -2.42 26.20 -8.82
CA PHE A 166 -2.62 25.36 -9.99
C PHE A 166 -3.12 26.18 -11.19
N SER A 167 -2.51 25.96 -12.35
CA SER A 167 -2.89 26.58 -13.62
C SER A 167 -3.01 25.52 -14.71
N HIS A 168 -3.54 25.91 -15.87
CA HIS A 168 -3.98 24.97 -16.90
C HIS A 168 -3.49 25.36 -18.29
N ALA A 169 -2.43 24.69 -18.75
CA ALA A 169 -2.00 24.77 -20.14
C ALA A 169 -2.86 23.86 -21.03
N VAL A 170 -2.84 24.13 -22.34
CA VAL A 170 -3.53 23.30 -23.33
C VAL A 170 -2.55 22.92 -24.45
N VAL A 171 -2.37 21.63 -24.66
CA VAL A 171 -1.55 21.07 -25.73
C VAL A 171 -2.43 20.87 -26.97
N VAL A 172 -2.01 21.43 -28.10
CA VAL A 172 -2.65 21.22 -29.41
C VAL A 172 -1.66 20.48 -30.30
N GLN A 173 -2.00 19.27 -30.71
CA GLN A 173 -1.15 18.40 -31.52
C GLN A 173 -1.83 18.01 -32.83
N LYS A 174 -1.03 17.76 -33.87
CA LYS A 174 -1.48 17.07 -35.07
C LYS A 174 -2.27 15.81 -34.71
N MET A 175 -3.43 15.63 -35.34
CA MET A 175 -4.21 14.40 -35.18
C MET A 175 -3.54 13.24 -35.94
N VAL A 176 -3.08 12.22 -35.21
CA VAL A 176 -2.55 10.99 -35.80
C VAL A 176 -3.70 10.14 -36.36
N LYS A 177 -3.58 9.70 -37.61
CA LYS A 177 -4.51 8.75 -38.25
C LYS A 177 -4.21 7.32 -37.76
N ALA A 178 -4.50 7.05 -36.49
CA ALA A 178 -4.09 5.80 -35.86
C ALA A 178 -4.81 4.58 -36.50
N ALA A 179 -4.02 3.66 -37.04
CA ALA A 179 -4.48 2.33 -37.43
C ALA A 179 -4.58 1.42 -36.19
N VAL A 180 -3.62 1.56 -35.28
CA VAL A 180 -3.54 0.85 -33.99
C VAL A 180 -3.08 1.84 -32.94
N SER A 181 -3.63 1.76 -31.74
CA SER A 181 -3.19 2.59 -30.62
C SER A 181 -3.42 1.89 -29.30
N GLY A 182 -2.81 2.43 -28.25
CA GLY A 182 -2.86 1.78 -26.96
C GLY A 182 -2.00 2.46 -25.91
N VAL A 183 -1.76 1.68 -24.86
CA VAL A 183 -1.00 2.10 -23.69
C VAL A 183 0.06 1.05 -23.38
N ALA A 184 1.26 1.49 -23.01
CA ALA A 184 2.39 0.64 -22.66
C ALA A 184 3.00 1.02 -21.31
N PHE A 185 3.26 0.02 -20.46
CA PHE A 185 3.91 0.17 -19.16
C PHE A 185 5.30 -0.39 -19.23
N THR A 186 6.32 0.43 -18.97
CA THR A 186 7.71 -0.02 -19.05
C THR A 186 8.12 -0.97 -17.91
N ALA A 187 7.26 -1.09 -16.90
CA ALA A 187 7.29 -2.12 -15.86
C ALA A 187 5.88 -2.72 -15.69
N ASN A 188 5.78 -4.00 -15.37
CA ASN A 188 4.49 -4.67 -15.28
C ASN A 188 3.69 -4.13 -14.09
N PRO A 189 2.52 -3.48 -14.32
CA PRO A 189 1.75 -2.85 -13.25
C PRO A 189 1.03 -3.86 -12.35
N MET A 190 0.93 -5.12 -12.77
CA MET A 190 0.19 -6.17 -12.04
C MET A 190 1.06 -6.88 -11.01
N ASN A 191 2.31 -7.19 -11.36
CA ASN A 191 3.23 -7.94 -10.49
C ASN A 191 4.47 -7.12 -10.06
N GLY A 192 4.66 -5.93 -10.64
CA GLY A 192 5.77 -5.03 -10.35
C GLY A 192 7.09 -5.36 -11.07
N ILE A 193 7.19 -6.39 -11.90
CA ILE A 193 8.45 -6.76 -12.55
C ILE A 193 8.93 -5.63 -13.49
N ARG A 194 10.12 -5.07 -13.22
CA ARG A 194 10.66 -3.87 -13.90
C ARG A 194 11.18 -4.09 -15.32
N HIS A 195 11.45 -5.33 -15.70
CA HIS A 195 11.90 -5.68 -17.05
C HIS A 195 10.77 -6.22 -17.93
N GLN A 196 9.53 -6.24 -17.44
CA GLN A 196 8.37 -6.65 -18.23
C GLN A 196 7.65 -5.40 -18.75
N LEU A 197 7.71 -5.20 -20.06
CA LEU A 197 6.88 -4.23 -20.77
C LEU A 197 5.49 -4.84 -20.98
N VAL A 198 4.44 -4.15 -20.55
CA VAL A 198 3.05 -4.59 -20.77
C VAL A 198 2.38 -3.63 -21.74
N ILE A 199 1.89 -4.14 -22.86
CA ILE A 199 1.26 -3.36 -23.92
C ILE A 199 -0.21 -3.77 -24.00
N ASN A 200 -1.11 -2.79 -23.91
CA ASN A 200 -2.53 -2.97 -24.23
C ASN A 200 -2.84 -2.20 -25.50
N ALA A 201 -3.31 -2.87 -26.55
CA ALA A 201 -3.53 -2.25 -27.86
C ALA A 201 -4.86 -2.67 -28.51
N SER A 202 -5.42 -1.78 -29.31
CA SER A 202 -6.61 -2.05 -30.13
C SER A 202 -6.53 -1.30 -31.46
N PHE A 203 -7.31 -1.73 -32.44
CA PHE A 203 -7.47 -1.03 -33.71
C PHE A 203 -8.12 0.35 -33.52
N GLY A 204 -7.73 1.30 -34.36
CA GLY A 204 -8.27 2.67 -34.40
C GLY A 204 -7.66 3.59 -33.35
N LEU A 205 -8.44 4.59 -32.91
CA LEU A 205 -8.04 5.64 -31.96
C LEU A 205 -8.00 5.14 -30.50
N GLY A 206 -7.06 5.68 -29.73
CA GLY A 206 -6.70 5.15 -28.40
C GLY A 206 -7.69 5.47 -27.29
N GLU A 207 -8.60 6.42 -27.53
CA GLU A 207 -9.61 6.86 -26.56
C GLU A 207 -10.41 5.68 -26.01
N ALA A 208 -10.73 4.67 -26.84
CA ALA A 208 -11.49 3.49 -26.40
C ALA A 208 -10.71 2.60 -25.42
N VAL A 209 -9.38 2.54 -25.56
CA VAL A 209 -8.51 1.77 -24.67
C VAL A 209 -8.35 2.51 -23.34
N VAL A 210 -8.10 3.82 -23.40
CA VAL A 210 -7.91 4.67 -22.21
C VAL A 210 -9.20 4.80 -21.39
N SER A 211 -10.35 4.97 -22.05
CA SER A 211 -11.66 5.06 -21.40
C SER A 211 -12.22 3.70 -20.96
N GLY A 212 -11.64 2.58 -21.40
CA GLY A 212 -12.11 1.23 -21.06
C GLY A 212 -13.40 0.78 -21.77
N GLN A 213 -13.73 1.38 -22.90
CA GLN A 213 -14.96 1.08 -23.66
C GLN A 213 -14.88 -0.17 -24.54
N LEU A 214 -13.72 -0.83 -24.58
CA LEU A 214 -13.47 -2.11 -25.25
C LEU A 214 -12.39 -2.91 -24.52
N ASN A 215 -12.28 -4.20 -24.86
CA ASN A 215 -11.23 -5.10 -24.38
C ASN A 215 -10.07 -5.10 -25.38
N PRO A 216 -8.89 -4.55 -25.02
CA PRO A 216 -7.73 -4.56 -25.90
C PRO A 216 -7.06 -5.93 -25.95
N ASP A 217 -6.15 -6.11 -26.91
CA ASP A 217 -5.15 -7.16 -26.82
C ASP A 217 -4.10 -6.79 -25.79
N GLN A 218 -3.54 -7.78 -25.12
CA GLN A 218 -2.48 -7.61 -24.15
C GLN A 218 -1.24 -8.42 -24.54
N TYR A 219 -0.09 -7.77 -24.49
CA TYR A 219 1.21 -8.37 -24.73
C TYR A 219 2.11 -8.10 -23.52
N THR A 220 2.75 -9.14 -23.00
CA THR A 220 3.84 -8.99 -22.04
C THR A 220 5.13 -9.30 -22.75
N VAL A 221 6.07 -8.37 -22.74
CA VAL A 221 7.34 -8.44 -23.45
C VAL A 221 8.47 -8.33 -22.43
N ASP A 222 9.43 -9.25 -22.50
CA ASP A 222 10.68 -9.10 -21.76
C ASP A 222 11.52 -8.00 -22.44
N ARG A 223 11.74 -6.89 -21.75
CA ARG A 223 12.37 -5.69 -22.31
C ARG A 223 13.84 -5.90 -22.70
N HIS A 224 14.53 -6.85 -22.06
CA HIS A 224 15.94 -7.13 -22.37
C HIS A 224 16.09 -7.97 -23.64
N THR A 225 15.27 -9.00 -23.77
CA THR A 225 15.31 -9.92 -24.92
C THR A 225 14.42 -9.45 -26.08
N LYS A 226 13.51 -8.51 -25.82
CA LYS A 226 12.45 -8.04 -26.72
C LYS A 226 11.49 -9.15 -27.17
N VAL A 227 11.44 -10.26 -26.44
CA VAL A 227 10.59 -11.41 -26.75
C VAL A 227 9.25 -11.28 -26.03
N VAL A 228 8.15 -11.55 -26.76
CA VAL A 228 6.82 -11.67 -26.17
C VAL A 228 6.76 -12.92 -25.30
N VAL A 229 6.66 -12.72 -23.98
CA VAL A 229 6.58 -13.80 -22.98
C VAL A 229 5.15 -14.31 -22.78
N ASP A 230 4.16 -13.46 -23.03
CA ASP A 230 2.74 -13.81 -22.93
C ASP A 230 1.88 -12.93 -23.86
N ARG A 231 0.78 -13.49 -24.37
CA ARG A 231 -0.18 -12.76 -25.21
C ARG A 231 -1.61 -13.19 -24.93
N SER A 232 -2.51 -12.22 -24.84
CA SER A 232 -3.96 -12.42 -24.74
C SER A 232 -4.64 -11.60 -25.83
N ILE A 233 -5.32 -12.27 -26.76
CA ILE A 233 -5.98 -11.62 -27.90
C ILE A 233 -7.48 -11.57 -27.65
N SER A 234 -8.03 -10.36 -27.64
CA SER A 234 -9.45 -10.10 -27.37
C SER A 234 -10.22 -9.93 -28.68
N ARG A 235 -11.50 -10.34 -28.69
CA ARG A 235 -12.40 -10.03 -29.81
C ARG A 235 -12.80 -8.55 -29.78
N LYS A 236 -12.34 -7.79 -30.77
CA LYS A 236 -12.57 -6.36 -30.94
C LYS A 236 -13.71 -6.14 -31.96
N SER A 237 -14.96 -6.11 -31.52
CA SER A 237 -16.12 -6.00 -32.42
C SER A 237 -16.29 -4.63 -33.11
N ARG A 238 -15.60 -3.60 -32.62
CA ARG A 238 -15.66 -2.21 -33.12
C ARG A 238 -14.35 -1.49 -32.86
N LYS A 239 -14.06 -0.45 -33.67
CA LYS A 239 -12.93 0.48 -33.48
C LYS A 239 -13.40 1.93 -33.54
N LEU A 240 -12.73 2.83 -32.82
CA LEU A 240 -12.96 4.27 -32.95
C LEU A 240 -12.18 4.83 -34.13
N VAL A 241 -12.85 5.65 -34.94
CA VAL A 241 -12.27 6.32 -36.10
C VAL A 241 -12.61 7.81 -36.08
N ALA A 242 -11.76 8.62 -36.71
CA ALA A 242 -12.07 10.02 -36.97
C ALA A 242 -13.17 10.10 -38.05
N LYS A 243 -14.28 10.78 -37.77
CA LYS A 243 -15.40 10.92 -38.72
C LYS A 243 -16.01 12.30 -38.59
N GLY A 244 -16.12 13.03 -39.70
CA GLY A 244 -16.64 14.41 -39.71
C GLY A 244 -15.85 15.33 -38.78
N THR A 245 -16.55 15.94 -37.83
CA THR A 245 -15.98 16.58 -36.64
C THR A 245 -16.13 15.62 -35.45
N GLY A 246 -15.01 15.24 -34.82
CA GLY A 246 -15.00 14.27 -33.71
C GLY A 246 -14.76 12.81 -34.11
N ILE A 247 -15.22 11.87 -33.28
CA ILE A 247 -14.92 10.44 -33.38
C ILE A 247 -16.20 9.62 -33.37
N ASP A 248 -16.19 8.48 -34.06
CA ASP A 248 -17.35 7.58 -34.15
C ASP A 248 -16.90 6.11 -34.16
N TRP A 249 -17.82 5.22 -33.81
CA TRP A 249 -17.59 3.79 -33.82
C TRP A 249 -17.77 3.21 -35.24
N LEU A 250 -16.82 2.38 -35.64
CA LEU A 250 -16.91 1.54 -36.83
C LEU A 250 -16.94 0.07 -36.41
N VAL A 251 -17.98 -0.66 -36.83
CA VAL A 251 -18.10 -2.11 -36.58
C VAL A 251 -17.06 -2.85 -37.42
N LEU A 252 -16.37 -3.81 -36.80
CA LEU A 252 -15.39 -4.67 -37.46
C LEU A 252 -16.05 -5.97 -37.92
N GLY A 253 -15.61 -6.48 -39.07
CA GLY A 253 -16.03 -7.81 -39.53
C GLY A 253 -15.47 -8.92 -38.64
N ASP A 254 -16.12 -10.08 -38.61
CA ASP A 254 -15.75 -11.18 -37.69
C ASP A 254 -14.30 -11.66 -37.84
N GLN A 255 -13.73 -11.63 -39.04
CA GLN A 255 -12.33 -11.98 -39.24
C GLN A 255 -11.40 -10.92 -38.62
N GLU A 256 -11.60 -9.63 -38.90
CA GLU A 256 -10.78 -8.52 -38.37
C GLU A 256 -10.89 -8.43 -36.85
N ALA A 257 -12.08 -8.68 -36.29
CA ALA A 257 -12.33 -8.60 -34.85
C ALA A 257 -11.47 -9.57 -34.01
N ASN A 258 -11.02 -10.69 -34.58
CA ASN A 258 -10.24 -11.71 -33.87
C ASN A 258 -8.73 -11.62 -34.15
N LEU A 259 -8.29 -10.68 -34.97
CA LEU A 259 -6.87 -10.48 -35.26
C LEU A 259 -6.12 -9.82 -34.10
N SER A 260 -4.83 -10.13 -34.00
CA SER A 260 -3.89 -9.38 -33.15
C SER A 260 -3.78 -7.94 -33.64
N SER A 261 -3.88 -6.97 -32.74
CA SER A 261 -3.81 -5.55 -33.03
C SER A 261 -2.40 -5.13 -33.41
N LEU A 262 -1.39 -5.73 -32.77
CA LEU A 262 0.02 -5.48 -33.06
C LEU A 262 0.68 -6.70 -33.70
N ASN A 263 1.62 -6.43 -34.61
CA ASN A 263 2.58 -7.42 -35.10
C ASN A 263 3.92 -7.34 -34.33
N GLU A 264 4.80 -8.33 -34.55
CA GLU A 264 6.09 -8.41 -33.83
C GLU A 264 7.02 -7.22 -34.10
N GLU A 265 7.00 -6.65 -35.31
CA GLU A 265 7.81 -5.46 -35.67
C GLU A 265 7.36 -4.24 -34.85
N GLN A 266 6.05 -4.01 -34.77
CA GLN A 266 5.45 -2.92 -33.98
C GLN A 266 5.75 -3.08 -32.49
N ILE A 267 5.64 -4.31 -31.96
CA ILE A 267 6.01 -4.62 -30.57
C ILE A 267 7.49 -4.28 -30.32
N GLY A 268 8.39 -4.70 -31.21
CA GLY A 268 9.83 -4.41 -31.10
C GLY A 268 10.13 -2.91 -31.08
N ARG A 269 9.55 -2.14 -32.01
CA ARG A 269 9.71 -0.68 -32.08
C ARG A 269 9.17 0.03 -30.84
N LEU A 270 8.02 -0.42 -30.33
CA LEU A 270 7.45 0.13 -29.10
C LEU A 270 8.32 -0.21 -27.88
N ALA A 271 8.92 -1.41 -27.83
CA ALA A 271 9.83 -1.79 -26.76
C ALA A 271 11.11 -0.91 -26.74
N GLU A 272 11.65 -0.58 -27.91
CA GLU A 272 12.78 0.33 -28.03
C GLU A 272 12.44 1.76 -27.60
N ALA A 273 11.30 2.29 -28.05
CA ALA A 273 10.83 3.60 -27.62
C ALA A 273 10.58 3.63 -26.11
N ALA A 274 9.94 2.61 -25.55
CA ALA A 274 9.70 2.47 -24.12
C ALA A 274 10.99 2.48 -23.29
N GLU A 275 12.04 1.80 -23.75
CA GLU A 275 13.35 1.82 -23.11
C GLU A 275 14.01 3.20 -23.13
N GLN A 276 13.96 3.89 -24.28
CA GLN A 276 14.49 5.26 -24.40
C GLN A 276 13.74 6.25 -23.50
N ILE A 277 12.41 6.14 -23.45
CA ILE A 277 11.57 7.00 -22.61
C ILE A 277 11.83 6.73 -21.13
N GLU A 278 11.89 5.47 -20.69
CA GLU A 278 12.24 5.14 -19.30
C GLU A 278 13.64 5.65 -18.93
N ALA A 279 14.63 5.49 -19.81
CA ALA A 279 15.98 6.00 -19.59
C ALA A 279 16.01 7.53 -19.49
N LEU A 280 15.23 8.23 -20.31
CA LEU A 280 15.10 9.68 -20.31
C LEU A 280 14.55 10.22 -18.97
N PHE A 281 13.56 9.55 -18.40
CA PHE A 281 12.90 9.99 -17.15
C PHE A 281 13.49 9.32 -15.89
N GLY A 282 14.30 8.27 -16.03
CA GLY A 282 14.97 7.56 -14.94
C GLY A 282 14.05 6.74 -14.03
N ARG A 283 12.78 6.54 -14.43
CA ARG A 283 11.74 5.83 -13.66
C ARG A 283 10.79 5.11 -14.62
N PRO A 284 10.09 4.04 -14.19
CA PRO A 284 9.11 3.37 -15.02
C PRO A 284 7.99 4.29 -15.51
N GLN A 285 7.59 4.12 -16.77
CA GLN A 285 6.66 5.02 -17.47
C GLN A 285 5.39 4.31 -17.94
N ASP A 286 4.29 5.06 -17.90
CA ASP A 286 3.03 4.82 -18.59
C ASP A 286 3.03 5.65 -19.88
N ILE A 287 2.90 5.00 -21.03
CA ILE A 287 3.10 5.58 -22.36
C ILE A 287 1.84 5.37 -23.20
N GLU A 288 1.24 6.44 -23.70
CA GLU A 288 0.21 6.37 -24.73
C GLU A 288 0.88 6.43 -26.11
N PHE A 289 0.50 5.54 -27.03
CA PHE A 289 1.09 5.46 -28.36
C PHE A 289 0.06 5.24 -29.46
N ALA A 290 0.45 5.54 -30.69
CA ALA A 290 -0.28 5.18 -31.89
C ALA A 290 0.67 4.79 -33.03
N PHE A 291 0.27 3.79 -33.82
CA PHE A 291 0.80 3.53 -35.14
C PHE A 291 -0.16 4.11 -36.18
N ASP A 292 0.35 4.92 -37.10
CA ASP A 292 -0.43 5.37 -38.25
C ASP A 292 -0.57 4.26 -39.32
N ASP A 293 -1.27 4.58 -40.39
CA ASP A 293 -1.48 3.68 -41.54
C ASP A 293 -0.20 3.42 -42.35
N GLN A 294 0.86 4.22 -42.16
CA GLN A 294 2.20 3.96 -42.71
C GLN A 294 3.10 3.20 -41.72
N ASN A 295 2.52 2.66 -40.64
CA ASN A 295 3.25 1.94 -39.58
C ASN A 295 4.29 2.82 -38.86
N VAL A 296 4.11 4.13 -38.80
CA VAL A 296 4.97 5.04 -38.02
C VAL A 296 4.47 5.12 -36.59
N LEU A 297 5.37 4.86 -35.64
CA LEU A 297 5.11 4.99 -34.20
C LEU A 297 5.16 6.46 -33.78
N TYR A 298 4.10 6.90 -33.11
CA TYR A 298 4.05 8.18 -32.39
C TYR A 298 3.77 7.95 -30.91
N ILE A 299 4.50 8.67 -30.07
CA ILE A 299 4.27 8.76 -28.64
C ILE A 299 3.36 9.94 -28.37
N LEU A 300 2.20 9.64 -27.81
CA LEU A 300 1.13 10.60 -27.58
C LEU A 300 1.19 11.22 -26.18
N GLN A 301 1.76 10.49 -25.21
CA GLN A 301 1.90 10.92 -23.82
C GLN A 301 2.89 10.00 -23.09
N SER A 302 3.55 10.53 -22.05
CA SER A 302 4.30 9.70 -21.09
C SER A 302 4.19 10.27 -19.68
N ARG A 303 4.04 9.40 -18.68
CA ARG A 303 3.90 9.73 -17.25
C ARG A 303 4.57 8.69 -16.36
N HIS A 304 4.94 9.08 -15.14
CA HIS A 304 5.53 8.17 -14.16
C HIS A 304 4.51 7.13 -13.65
N ILE A 305 4.91 5.86 -13.53
CA ILE A 305 4.10 4.87 -12.81
C ILE A 305 4.27 5.07 -11.30
N THR A 306 3.23 5.58 -10.62
CA THR A 306 3.30 5.95 -9.19
C THR A 306 2.91 4.82 -8.22
N THR A 307 2.27 3.76 -8.72
CA THR A 307 1.66 2.68 -7.93
C THR A 307 2.65 1.59 -7.52
N LEU A 308 3.76 1.43 -8.23
CA LEU A 308 4.74 0.38 -8.01
C LEU A 308 5.34 0.45 -6.59
N PHE A 309 5.56 -0.72 -5.98
CA PHE A 309 6.27 -0.80 -4.71
C PHE A 309 7.75 -0.49 -4.93
N PRO A 310 8.38 0.41 -4.15
CA PRO A 310 9.76 0.86 -4.39
C PRO A 310 10.78 -0.27 -4.20
N ILE A 311 11.91 -0.19 -4.91
CA ILE A 311 13.02 -1.17 -4.82
C ILE A 311 14.41 -0.53 -4.73
N ASP A 312 14.50 0.80 -4.75
CA ASP A 312 15.75 1.55 -4.97
C ASP A 312 16.79 1.34 -3.86
N LYS A 313 16.32 0.88 -2.70
CA LYS A 313 17.14 0.65 -1.51
C LYS A 313 17.42 -0.84 -1.27
N LEU A 314 16.99 -1.71 -2.18
CA LEU A 314 17.35 -3.12 -2.20
C LEU A 314 18.67 -3.31 -2.96
N LYS A 315 19.39 -4.40 -2.67
CA LYS A 315 20.68 -4.68 -3.31
C LYS A 315 20.50 -5.06 -4.79
N GLN A 316 21.20 -4.33 -5.66
CA GLN A 316 21.24 -4.52 -7.11
C GLN A 316 22.64 -4.99 -7.56
N ASP A 317 22.99 -6.26 -7.28
CA ASP A 317 24.33 -6.83 -7.55
C ASP A 317 24.35 -7.81 -8.74
N GLY A 318 23.41 -7.66 -9.67
CA GLY A 318 23.24 -8.55 -10.83
C GLY A 318 22.70 -9.95 -10.49
N LYS A 319 22.38 -10.22 -9.22
CA LYS A 319 21.78 -11.49 -8.77
C LYS A 319 20.31 -11.27 -8.42
N ILE A 320 19.51 -12.33 -8.54
CA ILE A 320 18.09 -12.29 -8.12
C ILE A 320 18.01 -12.53 -6.62
N ARG A 321 17.49 -11.54 -5.90
CA ARG A 321 17.36 -11.55 -4.44
C ARG A 321 15.91 -11.40 -4.03
N ALA A 322 15.49 -12.23 -3.09
CA ALA A 322 14.13 -12.22 -2.54
C ALA A 322 14.14 -11.81 -1.08
N TYR A 323 13.32 -10.82 -0.75
CA TYR A 323 13.25 -10.17 0.54
C TYR A 323 11.88 -10.38 1.17
N LEU A 324 11.87 -10.85 2.42
CA LEU A 324 10.66 -10.97 3.24
C LEU A 324 10.35 -9.64 3.90
N SER A 325 9.11 -9.17 3.81
CA SER A 325 8.64 -8.03 4.59
C SER A 325 8.56 -8.43 6.07
N ALA A 326 9.61 -8.08 6.82
CA ALA A 326 9.64 -8.30 8.26
C ALA A 326 8.55 -7.50 8.98
N SER A 327 8.28 -6.28 8.52
CA SER A 327 7.22 -5.43 9.08
C SER A 327 5.87 -6.14 9.11
N THR A 328 5.42 -6.68 7.99
CA THR A 328 4.10 -7.33 7.93
C THR A 328 4.12 -8.76 8.45
N VAL A 329 5.13 -9.55 8.10
CA VAL A 329 5.15 -10.99 8.39
C VAL A 329 5.57 -11.29 9.83
N LEU A 330 6.50 -10.51 10.40
CA LEU A 330 7.04 -10.75 11.74
C LEU A 330 6.42 -9.84 12.79
N PHE A 331 6.15 -8.58 12.43
CA PHE A 331 5.65 -7.59 13.39
C PHE A 331 4.14 -7.34 13.30
N GLY A 332 3.48 -7.80 12.22
CA GLY A 332 2.07 -7.53 11.99
C GLY A 332 1.77 -6.06 11.74
N MET A 333 2.76 -5.28 11.30
CA MET A 333 2.64 -3.85 11.02
C MET A 333 2.65 -3.59 9.53
N LYS A 334 1.64 -2.87 9.04
CA LYS A 334 1.57 -2.44 7.64
C LYS A 334 2.11 -1.03 7.45
N GLU A 335 2.25 -0.25 8.52
CA GLU A 335 2.67 1.14 8.50
C GLU A 335 4.19 1.25 8.24
N PRO A 336 4.65 2.34 7.61
CA PRO A 336 6.07 2.64 7.48
C PRO A 336 6.67 3.02 8.85
N PHE A 337 7.98 2.80 9.00
CA PHE A 337 8.78 3.38 10.07
C PHE A 337 9.21 4.80 9.70
N THR A 338 9.41 5.65 10.70
CA THR A 338 10.25 6.84 10.58
C THR A 338 11.68 6.45 10.17
N ASN A 339 12.43 7.37 9.57
CA ASN A 339 13.77 7.08 9.04
C ASN A 339 14.72 6.59 10.14
N LEU A 340 14.71 7.27 11.30
CA LEU A 340 15.53 6.85 12.44
C LEU A 340 14.99 5.57 13.09
N GLY A 341 13.66 5.42 13.12
CA GLY A 341 12.98 4.19 13.53
C GLY A 341 13.48 2.98 12.74
N TYR A 342 13.60 3.11 11.42
CA TYR A 342 14.22 2.10 10.56
C TYR A 342 15.69 1.86 10.89
N ASP A 343 16.51 2.91 10.99
CA ASP A 343 17.94 2.76 11.28
C ASP A 343 18.15 1.90 12.53
N LEU A 344 17.42 2.21 13.61
CA LEU A 344 17.48 1.49 14.87
C LEU A 344 16.94 0.05 14.75
N MET A 345 15.74 -0.12 14.20
CA MET A 345 15.07 -1.42 14.14
C MET A 345 15.75 -2.38 13.16
N SER A 346 16.38 -1.88 12.10
CA SER A 346 17.10 -2.71 11.14
C SER A 346 18.27 -3.47 11.79
N HIS A 347 18.97 -2.87 12.75
CA HIS A 347 20.07 -3.48 13.49
C HIS A 347 19.63 -4.63 14.42
N MET A 348 18.34 -4.79 14.67
CA MET A 348 17.81 -5.91 15.45
C MET A 348 18.21 -7.27 14.85
N PHE A 349 17.96 -7.47 13.56
CA PHE A 349 18.16 -8.76 12.89
C PHE A 349 19.62 -9.27 12.95
N PRO A 350 20.64 -8.51 12.52
CA PRO A 350 22.02 -8.96 12.64
C PRO A 350 22.40 -9.21 14.10
N THR A 351 21.90 -8.38 15.02
CA THR A 351 22.22 -8.54 16.45
C THR A 351 21.66 -9.82 17.03
N ILE A 352 20.39 -10.13 16.76
CA ILE A 352 19.76 -11.39 17.20
C ILE A 352 20.59 -12.59 16.71
N ILE A 353 20.95 -12.61 15.42
CA ILE A 353 21.72 -13.72 14.87
C ILE A 353 23.11 -13.79 15.50
N ASN A 354 23.77 -12.66 15.73
CA ASN A 354 25.09 -12.62 16.37
C ASN A 354 25.08 -13.13 17.80
N VAL A 355 24.06 -12.76 18.58
CA VAL A 355 23.86 -13.25 19.96
C VAL A 355 23.57 -14.75 19.95
N MET A 356 22.62 -15.19 19.12
CA MET A 356 22.28 -16.61 19.01
C MET A 356 23.50 -17.44 18.60
N THR A 357 24.25 -17.00 17.60
CA THR A 357 25.37 -17.76 17.05
C THR A 357 26.71 -17.51 17.75
N ASN A 358 26.73 -16.71 18.84
CA ASN A 358 27.91 -16.33 19.60
C ASN A 358 29.06 -15.75 18.73
N ARG A 359 28.71 -14.95 17.71
CA ARG A 359 29.66 -14.39 16.73
C ARG A 359 30.30 -13.09 17.23
N GLN A 360 31.17 -13.20 18.23
CA GLN A 360 31.85 -12.03 18.79
C GLN A 360 33.02 -11.52 17.91
N LYS A 361 33.76 -12.42 17.25
CA LYS A 361 34.96 -12.04 16.47
C LYS A 361 34.67 -11.55 15.03
N LYS A 362 33.56 -11.99 14.44
CA LYS A 362 33.10 -11.62 13.09
C LYS A 362 31.56 -11.54 13.07
N PRO A 363 31.00 -10.49 13.67
CA PRO A 363 29.56 -10.27 13.69
C PRO A 363 29.04 -10.10 12.27
N LEU A 364 27.83 -10.61 12.01
CA LEU A 364 27.04 -10.24 10.85
C LEU A 364 26.72 -8.76 10.91
N THR A 365 26.88 -8.10 9.77
CA THR A 365 26.49 -6.71 9.55
C THR A 365 25.04 -6.66 9.05
N ASN A 366 24.53 -5.44 8.86
CA ASN A 366 23.17 -5.18 8.40
C ASN A 366 22.95 -5.49 6.89
N ASP A 367 23.92 -6.09 6.20
CA ASP A 367 23.94 -6.25 4.73
C ASP A 367 22.78 -7.08 4.15
N PHE A 368 22.11 -7.88 4.99
CA PHE A 368 20.96 -8.70 4.60
C PHE A 368 19.62 -8.08 5.03
N VAL A 369 19.63 -6.87 5.59
CA VAL A 369 18.43 -6.11 5.94
C VAL A 369 18.41 -4.88 5.06
N GLY A 370 17.37 -4.77 4.23
CA GLY A 370 17.07 -3.58 3.46
C GLY A 370 15.81 -2.91 3.98
N HIS A 371 15.46 -1.79 3.37
CA HIS A 371 14.09 -1.27 3.41
C HIS A 371 13.57 -1.01 2.02
N ALA A 372 12.25 -0.99 1.91
CA ALA A 372 11.53 -0.46 0.77
C ALA A 372 10.21 0.13 1.28
N GLY A 373 9.89 1.36 0.84
CA GLY A 373 8.71 2.09 1.32
C GLY A 373 8.73 2.29 2.84
N ASN A 374 9.91 2.61 3.39
CA ASN A 374 10.17 2.77 4.82
C ASN A 374 9.76 1.56 5.69
N ARG A 375 9.74 0.35 5.12
CA ARG A 375 9.47 -0.91 5.83
C ARG A 375 10.66 -1.83 5.77
N ILE A 376 10.80 -2.71 6.75
CA ILE A 376 11.98 -3.56 6.87
C ILE A 376 11.81 -4.82 6.04
N PHE A 377 12.81 -5.09 5.21
CA PHE A 377 12.88 -6.23 4.32
C PHE A 377 14.13 -7.05 4.61
N VAL A 378 13.97 -8.34 4.90
CA VAL A 378 15.08 -9.26 5.20
C VAL A 378 15.38 -10.10 3.97
N ASP A 379 16.62 -10.07 3.48
CA ASP A 379 17.09 -10.88 2.35
C ASP A 379 17.08 -12.37 2.74
N MET A 380 16.12 -13.11 2.18
CA MET A 380 15.93 -14.54 2.41
C MET A 380 16.62 -15.40 1.35
N THR A 381 17.33 -14.81 0.39
CA THR A 381 17.88 -15.51 -0.78
C THR A 381 18.79 -16.67 -0.39
N VAL A 382 19.59 -16.49 0.66
CA VAL A 382 20.50 -17.53 1.18
C VAL A 382 19.72 -18.72 1.76
N LEU A 383 18.57 -18.48 2.41
CA LEU A 383 17.70 -19.54 2.92
C LEU A 383 16.97 -20.24 1.77
N LEU A 384 16.46 -19.45 0.81
CA LEU A 384 15.72 -19.92 -0.36
C LEU A 384 16.59 -20.71 -1.35
N SER A 385 17.92 -20.62 -1.26
CA SER A 385 18.83 -21.45 -2.05
C SER A 385 18.81 -22.93 -1.65
N SER A 386 18.17 -23.32 -0.54
CA SER A 386 18.07 -24.70 -0.07
C SER A 386 16.62 -25.13 0.12
N GLY A 387 16.11 -26.03 -0.73
CA GLY A 387 14.71 -26.45 -0.69
C GLY A 387 14.28 -27.11 0.63
N PHE A 388 15.18 -27.83 1.30
CA PHE A 388 14.89 -28.40 2.63
C PHE A 388 14.72 -27.31 3.68
N VAL A 389 15.61 -26.32 3.72
CA VAL A 389 15.56 -25.21 4.67
C VAL A 389 14.34 -24.34 4.40
N THR A 390 14.06 -24.03 3.14
CA THR A 390 12.84 -23.30 2.73
C THR A 390 11.57 -23.95 3.25
N LYS A 391 11.43 -25.27 3.10
CA LYS A 391 10.25 -26.01 3.56
C LYS A 391 10.09 -25.97 5.08
N GLN A 392 11.19 -26.09 5.82
CA GLN A 392 11.15 -25.98 7.29
C GLN A 392 10.79 -24.56 7.73
N PHE A 393 11.36 -23.54 7.09
CA PHE A 393 11.05 -22.14 7.38
C PHE A 393 9.57 -21.82 7.10
N ALA A 394 9.07 -22.20 5.92
CA ALA A 394 7.67 -21.98 5.54
C ALA A 394 6.70 -22.62 6.55
N LYS A 395 6.98 -23.86 6.97
CA LYS A 395 6.17 -24.58 7.97
C LYS A 395 6.25 -23.96 9.37
N ALA A 396 7.40 -23.41 9.76
CA ALA A 396 7.58 -22.80 11.08
C ALA A 396 6.79 -21.48 11.20
N PHE A 397 6.61 -20.75 10.09
CA PHE A 397 5.95 -19.44 10.07
C PHE A 397 4.53 -19.46 9.50
N SER A 398 4.04 -20.58 8.95
CA SER A 398 2.67 -20.70 8.45
C SER A 398 1.59 -20.48 9.50
N GLY A 399 1.90 -20.72 10.79
CA GLY A 399 1.00 -20.41 11.90
C GLY A 399 0.92 -18.91 12.26
N ASN A 400 1.91 -18.10 11.85
CA ASN A 400 1.97 -16.66 12.13
C ASN A 400 1.46 -15.81 10.95
N ASP A 401 1.55 -16.32 9.71
CA ASP A 401 1.00 -15.69 8.50
C ASP A 401 0.58 -16.78 7.50
N LEU A 402 -0.70 -17.15 7.52
CA LEU A 402 -1.27 -18.28 6.77
C LEU A 402 -0.93 -18.29 5.26
N PRO A 403 -0.90 -17.14 4.54
CA PRO A 403 -0.56 -17.11 3.12
C PRO A 403 0.94 -17.27 2.80
N LEU A 404 1.85 -17.13 3.78
CA LEU A 404 3.29 -17.07 3.53
C LEU A 404 3.83 -18.36 2.87
N GLU A 405 3.33 -19.53 3.28
CA GLU A 405 3.78 -20.81 2.74
C GLU A 405 3.54 -20.90 1.22
N GLY A 406 2.36 -20.48 0.77
CA GLY A 406 2.03 -20.50 -0.65
C GLY A 406 2.76 -19.41 -1.45
N VAL A 407 3.03 -18.25 -0.84
CA VAL A 407 3.89 -17.20 -1.43
C VAL A 407 5.30 -17.73 -1.67
N ILE A 408 5.92 -18.34 -0.65
CA ILE A 408 7.26 -18.94 -0.76
C ILE A 408 7.27 -20.05 -1.81
N THR A 409 6.22 -20.88 -1.85
CA THR A 409 6.10 -21.96 -2.84
C THR A 409 6.05 -21.41 -4.27
N SER A 410 5.26 -20.35 -4.51
CA SER A 410 5.18 -19.67 -5.82
C SER A 410 6.53 -19.08 -6.23
N LEU A 411 7.24 -18.42 -5.30
CA LEU A 411 8.58 -17.90 -5.57
C LEU A 411 9.60 -19.00 -5.88
N MET A 412 9.55 -20.13 -5.19
CA MET A 412 10.43 -21.26 -5.45
C MET A 412 10.16 -21.89 -6.83
N LYS A 413 8.91 -21.87 -7.30
CA LYS A 413 8.55 -22.30 -8.65
C LYS A 413 9.17 -21.38 -9.71
N ASN A 414 9.11 -20.06 -9.49
CA ASN A 414 9.54 -19.06 -10.47
C ASN A 414 11.07 -18.82 -10.46
N TYR A 415 11.68 -18.77 -9.27
CA TYR A 415 13.08 -18.35 -9.08
C TYR A 415 13.99 -19.41 -8.45
N GLY A 416 13.45 -20.56 -8.03
CA GLY A 416 14.20 -21.56 -7.24
C GLY A 416 15.45 -22.11 -7.92
N LYS A 417 15.47 -22.19 -9.26
CA LYS A 417 16.69 -22.55 -10.02
C LYS A 417 17.75 -21.45 -9.93
N GLN A 418 17.36 -20.19 -10.15
CA GLN A 418 18.28 -19.04 -10.08
C GLN A 418 18.87 -18.90 -8.66
N PHE A 419 18.04 -19.02 -7.61
CA PHE A 419 18.52 -18.98 -6.22
C PHE A 419 19.61 -20.02 -5.92
N LYS A 420 19.50 -21.22 -6.49
CA LYS A 420 20.48 -22.30 -6.31
C LYS A 420 21.77 -22.09 -7.10
N HIS A 421 21.70 -21.53 -8.31
CA HIS A 421 22.81 -21.53 -9.26
C HIS A 421 23.60 -20.22 -9.34
N GLN A 422 23.11 -19.12 -8.74
CA GLN A 422 23.77 -17.80 -8.77
C GLN A 422 24.97 -17.62 -7.80
N GLY A 423 25.53 -18.74 -7.30
CA GLY A 423 26.72 -18.75 -6.44
C GLY A 423 26.50 -18.24 -5.01
N ILE A 424 25.25 -17.99 -4.58
CA ILE A 424 24.90 -17.71 -3.19
C ILE A 424 24.73 -19.05 -2.47
N ARG A 425 25.65 -19.40 -1.56
CA ARG A 425 25.63 -20.69 -0.85
C ARG A 425 25.14 -20.52 0.58
N PHE A 426 24.14 -21.33 0.95
CA PHE A 426 23.74 -21.50 2.34
C PHE A 426 24.88 -22.12 3.16
N ARG A 427 25.34 -21.42 4.20
CA ARG A 427 26.26 -21.97 5.22
C ARG A 427 25.52 -22.02 6.54
N PHE A 428 25.28 -23.23 7.05
CA PHE A 428 24.64 -23.42 8.34
C PHE A 428 25.53 -22.83 9.45
N PRO A 429 25.06 -21.87 10.26
CA PRO A 429 25.85 -21.35 11.36
C PRO A 429 25.84 -22.36 12.51
N PHE A 430 26.95 -23.10 12.72
CA PHE A 430 27.09 -24.06 13.83
C PHE A 430 26.79 -23.44 15.22
N GLY A 431 26.89 -22.12 15.36
CA GLY A 431 26.55 -21.38 16.58
C GLY A 431 25.10 -21.59 17.07
N PHE A 432 24.16 -21.94 16.19
CA PHE A 432 22.78 -22.26 16.60
C PHE A 432 22.69 -23.50 17.51
N ILE A 433 23.63 -24.44 17.40
CA ILE A 433 23.69 -25.61 18.30
C ILE A 433 24.04 -25.17 19.72
N GLY A 434 25.06 -24.30 19.86
CA GLY A 434 25.44 -23.73 21.14
C GLY A 434 24.33 -22.87 21.78
N TYR A 435 23.57 -22.14 20.95
CA TYR A 435 22.37 -21.43 21.41
C TYR A 435 21.33 -22.37 22.01
N GLY A 436 21.03 -23.47 21.31
CA GLY A 436 20.06 -24.47 21.77
C GLY A 436 20.43 -25.04 23.13
N VAL A 437 21.72 -25.30 23.37
CA VAL A 437 22.23 -25.76 24.68
C VAL A 437 22.03 -24.69 25.77
N LYS A 438 22.36 -23.42 25.50
CA LYS A 438 22.15 -22.31 26.45
C LYS A 438 20.67 -22.10 26.76
N MET A 439 19.80 -22.19 25.75
CA MET A 439 18.36 -22.11 25.92
C MET A 439 17.83 -23.27 26.74
N ALA A 440 18.29 -24.50 26.52
CA ALA A 440 17.90 -25.64 27.34
C ALA A 440 18.30 -25.46 28.82
N ALA A 441 19.49 -24.89 29.10
CA ALA A 441 19.91 -24.57 30.46
C ALA A 441 19.03 -23.49 31.11
N THR A 442 18.70 -22.44 30.35
CA THR A 442 17.81 -21.35 30.79
C THR A 442 16.41 -21.87 31.10
N VAL A 443 15.86 -22.67 30.18
CA VAL A 443 14.58 -23.38 30.36
C VAL A 443 14.59 -24.25 31.61
N ARG A 444 15.69 -24.98 31.86
CA ARG A 444 15.82 -25.83 33.06
C ARG A 444 15.89 -25.01 34.35
N MET A 445 16.46 -23.81 34.30
CA MET A 445 16.46 -22.89 35.44
C MET A 445 15.03 -22.40 35.72
N VAL A 446 14.34 -21.90 34.69
CA VAL A 446 12.96 -21.41 34.80
C VAL A 446 11.98 -22.52 35.21
N SER A 447 12.19 -23.75 34.74
CA SER A 447 11.34 -24.87 35.14
C SER A 447 11.39 -25.21 36.63
N LYS A 448 12.43 -24.78 37.35
CA LYS A 448 12.54 -24.95 38.81
C LYS A 448 11.69 -23.94 39.58
N ILE A 449 11.29 -22.84 38.94
CA ILE A 449 10.41 -21.84 39.55
C ILE A 449 8.99 -22.43 39.62
N PRO A 450 8.35 -22.47 40.81
CA PRO A 450 6.95 -22.89 40.95
C PRO A 450 6.05 -22.12 39.98
N HIS A 451 5.12 -22.81 39.31
CA HIS A 451 4.32 -22.23 38.23
C HIS A 451 3.54 -20.97 38.67
N GLU A 452 3.01 -20.96 39.89
CA GLU A 452 2.34 -19.81 40.51
C GLU A 452 3.23 -18.56 40.67
N ASN A 453 4.54 -18.74 40.80
CA ASN A 453 5.51 -17.65 40.98
C ASN A 453 6.18 -17.21 39.67
N ARG A 454 6.00 -17.96 38.57
CA ARG A 454 6.69 -17.68 37.29
C ARG A 454 6.35 -16.31 36.72
N TYR A 455 5.09 -15.89 36.83
CA TYR A 455 4.66 -14.59 36.34
C TYR A 455 5.37 -13.45 37.07
N ALA A 456 5.39 -13.50 38.41
CA ALA A 456 6.07 -12.50 39.23
C ALA A 456 7.57 -12.46 38.96
N ALA A 457 8.23 -13.63 38.88
CA ALA A 457 9.65 -13.73 38.57
C ALA A 457 10.02 -13.13 37.20
N MET A 458 9.19 -13.35 36.18
CA MET A 458 9.40 -12.75 34.85
C MET A 458 9.29 -11.22 34.87
N LYS A 459 8.32 -10.68 35.62
CA LYS A 459 8.13 -9.23 35.80
C LYS A 459 9.30 -8.60 36.56
N GLU A 460 9.77 -9.25 37.62
CA GLU A 460 10.92 -8.80 38.41
C GLU A 460 12.21 -8.79 37.57
N GLU A 461 12.42 -9.79 36.73
CA GLU A 461 13.52 -9.83 35.77
C GLU A 461 13.43 -8.65 34.78
N GLY A 462 12.26 -8.39 34.19
CA GLY A 462 12.06 -7.26 33.28
C GLY A 462 12.35 -5.90 33.94
N ASN A 463 11.90 -5.72 35.18
CA ASN A 463 12.17 -4.49 35.94
C ASN A 463 13.65 -4.30 36.24
N ARG A 464 14.38 -5.34 36.63
CA ARG A 464 15.83 -5.25 36.88
C ARG A 464 16.60 -4.81 35.64
N TRP A 465 16.25 -5.36 34.47
CA TRP A 465 16.85 -4.96 33.20
C TRP A 465 16.51 -3.53 32.84
N TYR A 466 15.25 -3.11 33.04
CA TYR A 466 14.82 -1.74 32.81
C TYR A 466 15.55 -0.73 33.70
N GLU A 467 15.74 -1.01 34.99
CA GLU A 467 16.52 -0.16 35.91
C GLU A 467 17.98 0.00 35.46
N SER A 468 18.58 -1.08 34.95
CA SER A 468 19.93 -1.02 34.36
C SER A 468 19.98 -0.16 33.09
N ALA A 469 18.94 -0.25 32.24
CA ALA A 469 18.80 0.59 31.06
C ALA A 469 18.60 2.07 31.42
N LEU A 470 17.80 2.36 32.44
CA LEU A 470 17.57 3.72 32.93
C LEU A 470 18.86 4.38 33.41
N LYS A 471 19.69 3.67 34.17
CA LYS A 471 21.01 4.19 34.60
C LYS A 471 21.93 4.52 33.43
N ARG A 472 21.94 3.70 32.37
CA ARG A 472 22.72 3.99 31.15
C ARG A 472 22.16 5.18 30.37
N TYR A 473 20.83 5.32 30.34
CA TYR A 473 20.17 6.48 29.76
C TYR A 473 20.58 7.78 30.46
N GLU A 474 20.54 7.80 31.79
CA GLU A 474 20.94 8.96 32.61
C GLU A 474 22.43 9.34 32.44
N GLN A 475 23.28 8.40 32.03
CA GLN A 475 24.71 8.61 31.77
C GLN A 475 25.03 9.08 30.35
N ALA A 476 24.08 9.00 29.42
CA ALA A 476 24.29 9.38 28.02
C ALA A 476 24.09 10.90 27.85
N VAL A 477 25.19 11.65 27.84
CA VAL A 477 25.14 13.13 27.86
C VAL A 477 25.28 13.71 26.46
N THR A 478 26.22 13.21 25.66
CA THR A 478 26.50 13.73 24.32
C THR A 478 25.55 13.17 23.26
N LEU A 479 25.47 13.87 22.12
CA LEU A 479 24.68 13.45 20.96
C LEU A 479 25.02 12.03 20.49
N GLU A 480 26.33 11.71 20.42
CA GLU A 480 26.78 10.40 19.98
C GLU A 480 26.44 9.30 21.00
N GLU A 481 26.61 9.58 22.30
CA GLU A 481 26.24 8.66 23.38
C GLU A 481 24.75 8.36 23.39
N ARG A 482 23.88 9.36 23.22
CA ARG A 482 22.42 9.16 23.20
C ARG A 482 21.97 8.32 21.98
N LEU A 483 22.55 8.56 20.80
CA LEU A 483 22.29 7.75 19.60
C LEU A 483 22.79 6.32 19.74
N ASN A 484 23.97 6.13 20.33
CA ASN A 484 24.53 4.79 20.58
C ASN A 484 23.71 4.05 21.64
N PHE A 485 23.33 4.73 22.71
CA PHE A 485 22.41 4.22 23.73
C PHE A 485 21.12 3.71 23.09
N ALA A 486 20.48 4.50 22.21
CA ALA A 486 19.23 4.10 21.58
C ALA A 486 19.35 2.75 20.86
N VAL A 487 20.43 2.54 20.09
CA VAL A 487 20.72 1.29 19.36
C VAL A 487 21.03 0.14 20.32
N GLU A 488 21.93 0.35 21.28
CA GLU A 488 22.30 -0.68 22.26
C GLU A 488 21.14 -1.09 23.15
N ASN A 489 20.27 -0.14 23.49
CA ASN A 489 19.12 -0.40 24.34
C ASN A 489 18.11 -1.34 23.67
N LEU A 490 17.93 -1.23 22.34
CA LEU A 490 17.13 -2.18 21.58
C LEU A 490 17.71 -3.60 21.68
N VAL A 491 19.04 -3.72 21.59
CA VAL A 491 19.72 -5.01 21.68
C VAL A 491 19.48 -5.68 23.04
N GLU A 492 19.57 -4.92 24.14
CA GLU A 492 19.27 -5.42 25.48
C GLU A 492 17.81 -5.83 25.63
N ALA A 493 16.88 -5.07 25.07
CA ALA A 493 15.46 -5.41 25.06
C ALA A 493 15.19 -6.76 24.36
N PHE A 494 15.89 -7.05 23.26
CA PHE A 494 15.77 -8.34 22.57
C PHE A 494 16.41 -9.50 23.33
N LYS A 495 17.53 -9.28 24.02
CA LYS A 495 18.11 -10.31 24.89
C LYS A 495 17.16 -10.66 26.03
N LEU A 496 16.55 -9.65 26.64
CA LEU A 496 15.52 -9.82 27.67
C LEU A 496 14.32 -10.61 27.12
N SER A 497 13.81 -10.27 25.93
CA SER A 497 12.65 -10.97 25.37
C SER A 497 12.91 -12.45 25.10
N GLN A 498 14.12 -12.84 24.70
CA GLN A 498 14.52 -14.26 24.58
C GLN A 498 14.52 -14.97 25.93
N LEU A 499 15.01 -14.30 26.98
CA LEU A 499 14.99 -14.83 28.34
C LEU A 499 13.54 -15.03 28.81
N GLN A 500 12.69 -14.01 28.64
CA GLN A 500 11.28 -14.06 29.01
C GLN A 500 10.46 -15.08 28.21
N ALA A 501 10.84 -15.37 26.95
CA ALA A 501 10.22 -16.43 26.17
C ALA A 501 10.33 -17.81 26.86
N SER A 502 11.39 -18.05 27.64
CA SER A 502 11.55 -19.30 28.40
C SER A 502 10.56 -19.44 29.57
N TYR A 503 9.99 -18.34 30.07
CA TYR A 503 8.90 -18.34 31.07
C TYR A 503 7.54 -18.71 30.45
N CYS A 504 7.38 -18.48 29.14
CA CYS A 504 6.11 -18.65 28.43
C CYS A 504 5.93 -20.04 27.80
N MET A 505 6.86 -20.98 28.00
CA MET A 505 6.86 -22.27 27.30
C MET A 505 5.59 -23.09 27.46
N ASP A 506 4.86 -22.93 28.56
CA ASP A 506 3.62 -23.67 28.79
C ASP A 506 2.55 -23.35 27.73
N ALA A 507 2.64 -22.19 27.06
CA ALA A 507 1.78 -21.84 25.92
C ALA A 507 1.94 -22.82 24.73
N ASN A 508 3.11 -23.44 24.57
CA ASN A 508 3.37 -24.42 23.50
C ASN A 508 2.58 -25.72 23.69
N ASN A 509 1.90 -25.90 24.83
CA ASN A 509 1.05 -27.06 25.08
C ASN A 509 -0.29 -27.03 24.31
N TYR A 510 -0.66 -25.93 23.64
CA TYR A 510 -1.94 -25.79 22.93
C TYR A 510 -2.31 -27.02 22.08
N ILE A 511 -1.46 -27.36 21.11
CA ILE A 511 -1.68 -28.49 20.18
C ILE A 511 -1.75 -29.83 20.94
N LYS A 512 -1.00 -29.96 22.03
CA LYS A 512 -1.02 -31.19 22.85
C LYS A 512 -2.32 -31.31 23.62
N ILE A 513 -2.84 -30.20 24.17
CA ILE A 513 -4.13 -30.15 24.86
C ILE A 513 -5.25 -30.46 23.86
N GLU A 514 -5.26 -29.78 22.71
CA GLU A 514 -6.20 -30.01 21.61
C GLU A 514 -6.26 -31.49 21.22
N LYS A 515 -5.12 -32.15 21.01
CA LYS A 515 -5.07 -33.58 20.68
C LYS A 515 -5.65 -34.48 21.76
N VAL A 516 -5.46 -34.16 23.04
CA VAL A 516 -6.02 -34.95 24.15
C VAL A 516 -7.53 -34.74 24.23
N LEU A 517 -8.01 -33.50 24.06
CA LEU A 517 -9.44 -33.18 24.01
C LEU A 517 -10.12 -33.93 22.85
N ALA A 518 -9.58 -33.80 21.63
CA ALA A 518 -10.08 -34.47 20.44
C ALA A 518 -10.10 -36.00 20.60
N LYS A 519 -9.06 -36.58 21.21
CA LYS A 519 -8.96 -38.03 21.43
C LYS A 519 -10.01 -38.58 22.39
N HIS A 520 -10.32 -37.85 23.47
CA HIS A 520 -11.16 -38.38 24.56
C HIS A 520 -12.60 -37.86 24.54
N PHE A 521 -12.86 -36.76 23.84
CA PHE A 521 -14.13 -36.04 23.87
C PHE A 521 -14.58 -35.51 22.50
N ALA A 522 -13.93 -35.95 21.41
CA ALA A 522 -14.24 -35.48 20.06
C ALA A 522 -14.34 -33.94 19.97
N SER A 523 -15.50 -33.40 19.61
CA SER A 523 -15.75 -31.96 19.46
C SER A 523 -16.44 -31.30 20.67
N ASP A 524 -16.67 -32.04 21.75
CA ASP A 524 -17.44 -31.57 22.92
C ASP A 524 -16.74 -30.40 23.64
N TYR A 525 -15.40 -30.37 23.55
CA TYR A 525 -14.56 -29.36 24.17
C TYR A 525 -13.66 -28.68 23.14
N LYS A 526 -13.76 -27.35 23.07
CA LYS A 526 -12.95 -26.50 22.19
C LYS A 526 -11.77 -25.91 22.95
N VAL A 527 -10.54 -26.22 22.52
CA VAL A 527 -9.29 -25.74 23.14
C VAL A 527 -9.21 -24.21 23.14
N GLU A 528 -9.87 -23.54 22.20
CA GLU A 528 -9.97 -22.08 22.08
C GLU A 528 -10.57 -21.45 23.34
N THR A 529 -11.46 -22.15 24.04
CA THR A 529 -12.05 -21.70 25.31
C THR A 529 -10.97 -21.42 26.34
N LEU A 530 -9.89 -22.22 26.36
CA LEU A 530 -8.74 -22.00 27.25
C LEU A 530 -7.94 -20.76 26.88
N ALA A 531 -8.04 -20.23 25.65
CA ALA A 531 -7.35 -19.01 25.23
C ALA A 531 -8.13 -17.72 25.59
N GLN A 532 -9.35 -17.84 26.14
CA GLN A 532 -10.20 -16.69 26.47
C GLN A 532 -9.95 -16.17 27.90
N SER A 533 -10.05 -14.85 28.09
CA SER A 533 -9.91 -14.15 29.38
C SER A 533 -8.73 -14.68 30.22
N LEU A 534 -7.53 -14.51 29.68
CA LEU A 534 -6.29 -15.09 30.21
C LEU A 534 -5.87 -14.39 31.53
N PRO A 535 -5.55 -15.15 32.59
CA PRO A 535 -5.24 -14.58 33.89
C PRO A 535 -3.93 -13.80 33.86
N GLY A 536 -3.98 -12.51 34.22
CA GLY A 536 -2.81 -11.64 34.22
C GLY A 536 -2.29 -11.28 32.83
N CYS A 537 -3.07 -11.48 31.77
CA CYS A 537 -2.67 -11.05 30.43
C CYS A 537 -2.58 -9.52 30.39
N PHE A 538 -1.39 -8.99 30.03
CA PHE A 538 -1.07 -7.57 30.15
C PHE A 538 -2.03 -6.68 29.35
N THR A 539 -2.26 -7.01 28.09
CA THR A 539 -3.12 -6.25 27.17
C THR A 539 -4.61 -6.39 27.50
N GLN A 540 -5.07 -7.56 27.94
CA GLN A 540 -6.45 -7.74 28.39
C GLN A 540 -6.73 -6.95 29.67
N THR A 541 -5.77 -6.92 30.60
CA THR A 541 -5.88 -6.15 31.84
C THR A 541 -6.00 -4.66 31.58
N MET A 542 -5.23 -4.13 30.62
CA MET A 542 -5.37 -2.74 30.17
C MET A 542 -6.80 -2.44 29.69
N THR A 543 -7.35 -3.27 28.80
CA THR A 543 -8.72 -3.10 28.29
C THR A 543 -9.75 -3.13 29.43
N ILE A 544 -9.58 -4.04 30.41
CA ILE A 544 -10.46 -4.12 31.57
C ILE A 544 -10.39 -2.83 32.39
N ARG A 545 -9.19 -2.32 32.69
CA ARG A 545 -9.01 -1.08 33.45
C ARG A 545 -9.62 0.14 32.74
N LEU A 546 -9.52 0.22 31.42
CA LEU A 546 -10.20 1.27 30.65
C LEU A 546 -11.74 1.15 30.74
N ASN A 547 -12.29 -0.06 30.74
CA ASN A 547 -13.73 -0.27 30.91
C ASN A 547 -14.18 0.00 32.37
N GLU A 548 -13.33 -0.29 33.36
CA GLU A 548 -13.57 0.07 34.77
C GLU A 548 -13.55 1.60 34.96
N TYR A 549 -12.62 2.30 34.32
CA TYR A 549 -12.60 3.75 34.32
C TYR A 549 -13.81 4.35 33.60
N ALA A 550 -14.22 3.78 32.46
CA ALA A 550 -15.47 4.16 31.78
C ALA A 550 -16.70 3.97 32.69
N LYS A 551 -16.74 2.87 33.45
CA LYS A 551 -17.78 2.63 34.46
C LYS A 551 -17.79 3.73 35.52
N ILE A 552 -16.64 4.08 36.09
CA ILE A 552 -16.50 5.16 37.08
C ILE A 552 -17.01 6.47 36.50
N CYS A 553 -16.61 6.81 35.27
CA CYS A 553 -17.06 8.02 34.59
C CYS A 553 -18.59 8.06 34.43
N VAL A 554 -19.21 6.95 34.03
CA VAL A 554 -20.69 6.88 33.88
C VAL A 554 -21.40 6.94 35.22
N GLU A 555 -20.94 6.20 36.24
CA GLU A 555 -21.59 6.15 37.56
C GLU A 555 -21.46 7.48 38.33
N GLN A 556 -20.40 8.24 38.07
CA GLN A 556 -20.14 9.53 38.73
C GLN A 556 -20.45 10.73 37.82
N GLU A 557 -21.03 10.52 36.64
CA GLU A 557 -21.34 11.57 35.66
C GLU A 557 -20.12 12.44 35.28
N LEU A 558 -18.92 11.83 35.28
CA LEU A 558 -17.66 12.49 34.93
C LEU A 558 -17.38 12.37 33.43
N LYS A 559 -16.76 13.41 32.87
CA LYS A 559 -16.13 13.32 31.55
C LYS A 559 -14.72 12.74 31.70
N PRO A 560 -14.30 11.76 30.87
CA PRO A 560 -12.93 11.27 30.87
C PRO A 560 -11.93 12.40 30.66
N ARG A 561 -10.91 12.50 31.52
CA ARG A 561 -9.86 13.52 31.44
C ARG A 561 -8.51 12.92 31.78
N VAL A 562 -7.45 13.53 31.24
CA VAL A 562 -6.06 13.11 31.49
C VAL A 562 -5.71 13.22 32.98
N ASN A 563 -6.10 14.30 33.65
CA ASN A 563 -5.69 14.59 35.03
C ASN A 563 -6.48 13.80 36.10
N ASP A 564 -7.37 12.89 35.70
CA ASP A 564 -8.09 12.05 36.64
C ASP A 564 -7.13 11.04 37.31
N PRO A 565 -7.12 10.88 38.64
CA PRO A 565 -6.20 9.98 39.33
C PRO A 565 -6.28 8.51 38.86
N GLU A 566 -7.47 8.00 38.53
CA GLU A 566 -7.62 6.64 38.05
C GLU A 566 -7.09 6.48 36.63
N PHE A 567 -7.26 7.50 35.78
CA PHE A 567 -6.66 7.50 34.44
C PHE A 567 -5.15 7.65 34.48
N GLN A 568 -4.60 8.46 35.39
CA GLN A 568 -3.15 8.58 35.59
C GLN A 568 -2.52 7.25 35.99
N LYS A 569 -3.16 6.46 36.87
CA LYS A 569 -2.70 5.09 37.19
C LYS A 569 -2.71 4.15 35.97
N ILE A 570 -3.54 4.41 34.97
CA ILE A 570 -3.53 3.65 33.70
C ILE A 570 -2.33 4.11 32.84
N LEU A 571 -2.06 5.41 32.76
CA LEU A 571 -0.91 5.96 32.03
C LEU A 571 0.44 5.62 32.67
N GLU A 572 0.51 5.49 33.98
CA GLU A 572 1.72 5.03 34.68
C GLU A 572 2.09 3.61 34.24
N GLU A 573 1.11 2.70 34.17
CA GLU A 573 1.35 1.28 33.86
C GLU A 573 1.40 0.97 32.35
N TYR A 574 0.66 1.70 31.52
CA TYR A 574 0.50 1.40 30.09
C TYR A 574 0.90 2.54 29.16
N GLY A 575 1.23 3.72 29.68
CA GLY A 575 1.48 4.93 28.88
C GLY A 575 2.71 4.86 28.00
N HIS A 576 3.66 3.94 28.26
CA HIS A 576 4.81 3.69 27.38
C HIS A 576 4.43 3.08 26.04
N ARG A 577 3.23 2.49 25.91
CA ARG A 577 2.72 1.92 24.66
C ARG A 577 2.27 3.02 23.69
N ALA A 578 2.05 2.64 22.44
CA ALA A 578 1.59 3.53 21.38
C ALA A 578 0.77 2.77 20.34
N ASN A 579 0.12 3.50 19.44
CA ASN A 579 -0.60 2.90 18.31
C ASN A 579 0.37 2.21 17.33
N LEU A 580 1.58 2.78 17.12
CA LEU A 580 2.67 2.23 16.30
C LEU A 580 3.91 1.93 17.15
N GLU A 581 3.73 1.14 18.20
CA GLU A 581 4.69 0.99 19.30
C GLU A 581 6.11 0.52 18.95
N LEU A 582 6.31 -0.22 17.87
CA LEU A 582 7.65 -0.68 17.47
C LEU A 582 8.47 0.42 16.79
N ASP A 583 7.83 1.45 16.26
CA ASP A 583 8.53 2.64 15.80
C ASP A 583 8.63 3.63 16.96
N PHE A 584 9.85 3.85 17.42
CA PHE A 584 10.12 4.77 18.53
C PHE A 584 10.00 6.24 18.14
N GLY A 585 9.96 6.55 16.84
CA GLY A 585 9.65 7.89 16.35
C GLY A 585 8.19 8.30 16.57
N THR A 586 7.31 7.36 16.96
CA THR A 586 5.91 7.66 17.27
C THR A 586 5.68 8.02 18.74
N LYS A 587 4.73 8.95 18.97
CA LYS A 587 4.30 9.38 20.30
C LYS A 587 3.73 8.20 21.10
N ARG A 588 4.10 8.13 22.37
CA ARG A 588 3.57 7.20 23.37
C ARG A 588 2.27 7.75 23.93
N TRP A 589 1.42 6.88 24.47
CA TRP A 589 0.14 7.31 25.07
C TRP A 589 0.32 8.21 26.29
N ARG A 590 1.47 8.19 26.95
CA ARG A 590 1.81 9.17 27.99
C ARG A 590 2.06 10.57 27.43
N GLU A 591 2.60 10.67 26.21
CA GLU A 591 2.80 11.95 25.50
C GLU A 591 1.49 12.44 24.87
N ASP A 592 0.71 11.53 24.27
CA ASP A 592 -0.61 11.81 23.69
C ASP A 592 -1.64 10.73 24.07
N PRO A 593 -2.45 10.97 25.13
CA PRO A 593 -3.45 10.01 25.61
C PRO A 593 -4.76 10.04 24.83
N SER A 594 -4.89 10.85 23.77
CA SER A 594 -6.16 11.10 23.06
C SER A 594 -6.83 9.82 22.57
N PHE A 595 -6.03 8.87 22.08
CA PHE A 595 -6.54 7.56 21.67
C PHE A 595 -7.21 6.78 22.81
N LEU A 596 -6.57 6.74 23.99
CA LEU A 596 -7.11 6.02 25.15
C LEU A 596 -8.36 6.71 25.69
N LEU A 597 -8.41 8.04 25.69
CA LEU A 597 -9.61 8.79 26.06
C LEU A 597 -10.77 8.50 25.11
N GLY A 598 -10.53 8.49 23.80
CA GLY A 598 -11.53 8.14 22.80
C GLY A 598 -12.06 6.69 22.96
N LEU A 599 -11.21 5.74 23.38
CA LEU A 599 -11.65 4.40 23.73
C LEU A 599 -12.56 4.39 24.95
N VAL A 600 -12.21 5.14 26.01
CA VAL A 600 -13.06 5.26 27.22
C VAL A 600 -14.42 5.86 26.85
N GLU A 601 -14.45 6.94 26.08
CA GLU A 601 -15.68 7.56 25.59
C GLU A 601 -16.53 6.57 24.78
N THR A 602 -15.90 5.75 23.93
CA THR A 602 -16.57 4.70 23.18
C THR A 602 -17.18 3.64 24.11
N TYR A 603 -16.47 3.24 25.16
CA TYR A 603 -16.97 2.27 26.13
C TYR A 603 -18.11 2.80 26.99
N MET A 604 -18.19 4.12 27.21
CA MET A 604 -19.31 4.76 27.92
C MET A 604 -20.62 4.69 27.13
N LYS A 605 -20.56 4.70 25.80
CA LYS A 605 -21.75 4.67 24.93
C LYS A 605 -22.49 3.33 25.04
N ASP A 606 -23.83 3.41 25.07
CA ASP A 606 -24.75 2.26 25.06
C ASP A 606 -24.43 1.15 26.08
N GLY A 607 -23.84 1.52 27.23
CA GLY A 607 -23.42 0.58 28.26
C GLY A 607 -22.43 -0.48 27.78
N MET A 608 -21.59 -0.16 26.77
CA MET A 608 -20.60 -1.09 26.22
C MET A 608 -19.63 -1.61 27.31
N TYR A 609 -19.21 -0.74 28.24
CA TYR A 609 -18.36 -1.15 29.36
C TYR A 609 -18.97 -2.29 30.20
N LYS A 610 -20.28 -2.25 30.45
CA LYS A 610 -20.99 -3.26 31.23
C LYS A 610 -21.00 -4.61 30.51
N ARG A 611 -21.24 -4.59 29.19
CA ARG A 611 -21.19 -5.78 28.32
C ARG A 611 -19.79 -6.38 28.29
N ASN A 612 -18.76 -5.56 28.06
CA ASN A 612 -17.36 -6.00 28.00
C ASN A 612 -16.90 -6.65 29.31
N LEU A 613 -17.18 -6.00 30.46
CA LEU A 613 -16.80 -6.52 31.77
C LEU A 613 -17.55 -7.82 32.12
N ALA A 614 -18.84 -7.92 31.77
CA ALA A 614 -19.63 -9.13 31.97
C ALA A 614 -19.14 -10.28 31.07
N ASP A 615 -18.87 -10.02 29.80
CA ASP A 615 -18.35 -10.99 28.84
C ASP A 615 -16.98 -11.53 29.27
N HIS A 616 -16.07 -10.65 29.69
CA HIS A 616 -14.77 -11.05 30.21
C HIS A 616 -14.89 -12.00 31.41
N LYS A 617 -15.76 -11.69 32.38
CA LYS A 617 -16.03 -12.54 33.56
C LYS A 617 -16.65 -13.87 33.15
N LYS A 618 -17.62 -13.87 32.23
CA LYS A 618 -18.28 -15.07 31.72
C LYS A 618 -17.28 -16.02 31.05
N LYS A 619 -16.48 -15.51 30.11
CA LYS A 619 -15.46 -16.29 29.39
C LYS A 619 -14.39 -16.86 30.32
N ARG A 620 -13.97 -16.10 31.34
CA ARG A 620 -13.05 -16.59 32.36
C ARG A 620 -13.64 -17.78 33.11
N ARG A 621 -14.87 -17.64 33.62
CA ARG A 621 -15.57 -18.71 34.33
C ARG A 621 -15.77 -19.94 33.43
N GLN A 622 -16.12 -19.75 32.17
CA GLN A 622 -16.31 -20.85 31.22
C GLN A 622 -15.01 -21.66 31.03
N ALA A 623 -13.87 -20.99 30.90
CA ALA A 623 -12.58 -21.67 30.79
C ALA A 623 -12.16 -22.39 32.08
N GLU A 624 -12.44 -21.79 33.25
CA GLU A 624 -12.16 -22.41 34.56
C GLU A 624 -13.05 -23.64 34.79
N LEU A 625 -14.34 -23.57 34.45
CA LEU A 625 -15.27 -24.71 34.53
C LEU A 625 -14.86 -25.84 33.58
N MET A 626 -14.55 -25.51 32.33
CA MET A 626 -14.08 -26.49 31.34
C MET A 626 -12.87 -27.29 31.85
N ILE A 627 -11.93 -26.63 32.54
CA ILE A 627 -10.74 -27.30 33.09
C ILE A 627 -11.14 -28.38 34.09
N GLU A 628 -12.05 -28.06 35.01
CA GLU A 628 -12.49 -28.97 36.06
C GLU A 628 -13.38 -30.08 35.48
N GLU A 629 -14.34 -29.75 34.60
CA GLU A 629 -15.22 -30.72 33.92
C GLU A 629 -14.43 -31.76 33.11
N VAL A 630 -13.44 -31.30 32.33
CA VAL A 630 -12.57 -32.19 31.55
C VAL A 630 -11.71 -33.04 32.46
N ALA A 631 -11.18 -32.49 33.55
CA ALA A 631 -10.36 -33.24 34.49
C ALA A 631 -11.17 -34.36 35.16
N ASP A 632 -12.36 -34.04 35.67
CA ASP A 632 -13.26 -35.01 36.32
C ASP A 632 -13.68 -36.12 35.34
N ALA A 633 -14.07 -35.76 34.12
CA ALA A 633 -14.45 -36.73 33.10
C ALA A 633 -13.26 -37.61 32.63
N LEU A 634 -12.02 -37.14 32.79
CA LEU A 634 -10.82 -37.94 32.51
C LEU A 634 -10.45 -38.90 33.64
N ILE A 635 -10.92 -38.71 34.89
CA ILE A 635 -10.60 -39.59 36.01
C ILE A 635 -11.00 -41.03 35.68
N GLU A 636 -12.21 -41.22 35.16
CA GLU A 636 -12.73 -42.54 34.79
C GLU A 636 -12.01 -43.15 33.58
N LYS A 637 -11.51 -42.30 32.65
CA LYS A 637 -10.90 -42.75 31.39
C LYS A 637 -9.40 -43.07 31.50
N ILE A 638 -8.65 -42.28 32.26
CA ILE A 638 -7.17 -42.37 32.32
C ILE A 638 -6.61 -42.40 33.75
N GLY A 639 -7.47 -42.39 34.77
CA GLY A 639 -7.11 -42.44 36.18
C GLY A 639 -6.77 -41.08 36.79
N LYS A 640 -7.09 -40.92 38.07
CA LYS A 640 -6.98 -39.66 38.85
C LYS A 640 -5.65 -38.94 38.68
N ARG A 641 -4.52 -39.65 38.77
CA ARG A 641 -3.19 -39.04 38.68
C ARG A 641 -2.90 -38.44 37.30
N ARG A 642 -3.35 -39.08 36.22
CA ARG A 642 -3.13 -38.57 34.85
C ARG A 642 -4.10 -37.45 34.52
N ALA A 643 -5.35 -37.56 34.97
CA ALA A 643 -6.35 -36.51 34.88
C ALA A 643 -5.87 -35.21 35.57
N GLU A 644 -5.39 -35.31 36.82
CA GLU A 644 -4.86 -34.15 37.55
C GLU A 644 -3.65 -33.51 36.86
N LYS A 645 -2.75 -34.33 36.30
CA LYS A 645 -1.63 -33.80 35.51
C LYS A 645 -2.10 -33.03 34.28
N PHE A 646 -3.18 -33.48 33.63
CA PHE A 646 -3.75 -32.81 32.47
C PHE A 646 -4.49 -31.53 32.87
N ARG A 647 -5.23 -31.54 34.00
CA ARG A 647 -5.81 -30.35 34.61
C ARG A 647 -4.78 -29.25 34.81
N MET A 648 -3.67 -29.59 35.49
CA MET A 648 -2.56 -28.66 35.69
C MET A 648 -1.93 -28.21 34.36
N GLN A 649 -1.86 -29.06 33.34
CA GLN A 649 -1.37 -28.67 32.03
C GLN A 649 -2.25 -27.59 31.36
N MET A 650 -3.58 -27.69 31.48
CA MET A 650 -4.50 -26.67 30.98
C MET A 650 -4.42 -25.37 31.77
N VAL A 651 -4.31 -25.45 33.10
CA VAL A 651 -4.09 -24.28 33.97
C VAL A 651 -2.78 -23.57 33.58
N HIS A 652 -1.67 -24.32 33.50
CA HIS A 652 -0.37 -23.76 33.13
C HIS A 652 -0.36 -23.17 31.72
N TYR A 653 -1.08 -23.77 30.77
CA TYR A 653 -1.25 -23.20 29.45
C TYR A 653 -1.85 -21.79 29.52
N ARG A 654 -2.90 -21.57 30.33
CA ARG A 654 -3.55 -20.26 30.48
C ARG A 654 -2.58 -19.19 31.00
N TYR A 655 -1.83 -19.49 32.05
CA TYR A 655 -0.81 -18.58 32.57
C TYR A 655 0.35 -18.36 31.59
N GLY A 656 0.84 -19.44 30.95
CA GLY A 656 1.87 -19.38 29.93
C GLY A 656 1.47 -18.50 28.74
N ALA A 657 0.24 -18.63 28.27
CA ALA A 657 -0.32 -17.83 27.19
C ALA A 657 -0.45 -16.35 27.60
N ALA A 658 -0.88 -16.07 28.83
CA ALA A 658 -1.01 -14.71 29.37
C ALA A 658 0.34 -13.96 29.42
N MET A 659 1.41 -14.66 29.81
CA MET A 659 2.76 -14.11 29.92
C MET A 659 3.38 -13.71 28.57
N ARG A 660 2.90 -14.26 27.44
CA ARG A 660 3.48 -14.01 26.11
C ARG A 660 3.42 -12.56 25.64
N GLU A 661 2.54 -11.75 26.22
CA GLU A 661 2.42 -10.32 25.92
C GLU A 661 3.53 -9.48 26.61
N TYR A 662 4.10 -9.99 27.70
CA TYR A 662 5.05 -9.26 28.53
C TYR A 662 6.36 -8.93 27.81
N PRO A 663 7.00 -9.88 27.08
CA PRO A 663 8.21 -9.58 26.30
C PRO A 663 8.05 -8.39 25.34
N LYS A 664 6.88 -8.27 24.71
CA LYS A 664 6.60 -7.14 23.82
C LYS A 664 6.47 -5.84 24.62
N SER A 665 5.78 -5.88 25.76
CA SER A 665 5.63 -4.70 26.62
C SER A 665 6.98 -4.16 27.09
N ASP A 666 7.89 -5.03 27.54
CA ASP A 666 9.23 -4.60 27.96
C ASP A 666 10.08 -4.10 26.78
N ILE A 667 9.96 -4.68 25.58
CA ILE A 667 10.59 -4.11 24.37
C ILE A 667 10.14 -2.65 24.17
N VAL A 668 8.84 -2.39 24.29
CA VAL A 668 8.30 -1.04 24.09
C VAL A 668 8.74 -0.07 25.20
N ARG A 669 8.87 -0.52 26.46
CA ARG A 669 9.45 0.29 27.55
C ARG A 669 10.89 0.71 27.25
N PHE A 670 11.69 -0.18 26.66
CA PHE A 670 13.05 0.15 26.26
C PHE A 670 13.07 1.12 25.07
N LEU A 671 12.16 0.94 24.11
CA LEU A 671 11.99 1.89 23.00
C LEU A 671 11.54 3.27 23.48
N GLU A 672 10.77 3.39 24.56
CA GLU A 672 10.44 4.68 25.20
C GLU A 672 11.70 5.37 25.72
N LEU A 673 12.61 4.66 26.41
CA LEU A 673 13.89 5.26 26.83
C LEU A 673 14.73 5.71 25.63
N SER A 674 14.80 4.90 24.57
CA SER A 674 15.49 5.28 23.34
C SER A 674 14.85 6.52 22.69
N ARG A 675 13.52 6.63 22.72
CA ARG A 675 12.78 7.80 22.26
C ARG A 675 13.13 9.04 23.07
N ASN A 676 13.11 8.97 24.39
CA ASN A 676 13.43 10.12 25.24
C ASN A 676 14.86 10.61 25.03
N ALA A 677 15.82 9.67 24.85
CA ALA A 677 17.20 10.01 24.52
C ALA A 677 17.32 10.81 23.21
N VAL A 678 16.62 10.36 22.17
CA VAL A 678 16.67 11.03 20.86
C VAL A 678 15.83 12.31 20.83
N LEU A 679 14.66 12.34 21.45
CA LEU A 679 13.78 13.51 21.45
C LEU A 679 14.44 14.70 22.15
N SER A 680 15.14 14.46 23.27
CA SER A 680 15.93 15.51 23.94
C SER A 680 16.99 16.16 23.03
N MET A 681 17.50 15.42 22.03
CA MET A 681 18.39 15.99 21.02
C MET A 681 17.61 16.79 19.99
N GLY A 682 16.41 16.33 19.63
CA GLY A 682 15.47 17.09 18.80
C GLY A 682 15.17 18.46 19.40
N ASP A 683 14.94 18.50 20.72
CA ASP A 683 14.73 19.75 21.47
C ASP A 683 15.94 20.70 21.33
N GLU A 684 17.16 20.18 21.50
CA GLU A 684 18.40 20.96 21.35
C GLU A 684 18.58 21.50 19.91
N LEU A 685 18.28 20.68 18.89
CA LEU A 685 18.40 21.06 17.48
C LEU A 685 17.32 22.06 17.05
N ALA A 686 16.09 21.91 17.53
CA ALA A 686 14.99 22.85 17.29
C ALA A 686 15.28 24.20 17.98
N ALA A 687 15.78 24.19 19.22
CA ALA A 687 16.21 25.40 19.92
C ALA A 687 17.37 26.13 19.20
N ALA A 688 18.23 25.39 18.50
CA ALA A 688 19.29 25.93 17.65
C ALA A 688 18.80 26.38 16.25
N GLY A 689 17.51 26.26 15.94
CA GLY A 689 16.90 26.62 14.66
C GLY A 689 17.22 25.67 13.49
N GLN A 690 17.81 24.50 13.78
CA GLN A 690 18.17 23.50 12.77
C GLN A 690 17.02 22.58 12.38
N LEU A 691 16.01 22.45 13.25
CA LEU A 691 14.74 21.77 12.99
C LEU A 691 13.58 22.76 13.24
N ASP A 692 12.41 22.49 12.66
CA ASP A 692 11.20 23.27 12.95
C ASP A 692 10.52 22.76 14.22
N GLU A 693 10.43 21.42 14.38
CA GLU A 693 9.90 20.77 15.57
C GLU A 693 10.87 19.72 16.13
N PRO A 694 10.92 19.46 17.45
CA PRO A 694 11.78 18.44 18.04
C PRO A 694 11.62 17.05 17.43
N GLU A 695 10.38 16.64 17.11
CA GLU A 695 10.08 15.33 16.52
C GLU A 695 10.59 15.16 15.09
N ASP A 696 11.03 16.23 14.42
CA ASP A 696 11.58 16.17 13.07
C ASP A 696 12.84 15.31 13.00
N ILE A 697 13.55 15.17 14.12
CA ILE A 697 14.74 14.32 14.22
C ILE A 697 14.46 12.86 13.84
N PHE A 698 13.24 12.35 14.06
CA PHE A 698 12.90 10.96 13.73
C PHE A 698 12.79 10.72 12.21
N PHE A 699 12.55 11.79 11.44
CA PHE A 699 12.53 11.73 9.98
C PHE A 699 13.92 11.85 9.36
N LEU A 700 14.99 11.82 10.15
CA LEU A 700 16.37 11.78 9.66
C LEU A 700 17.00 10.41 9.88
N TYR A 701 17.92 10.01 9.02
CA TYR A 701 18.81 8.88 9.29
C TYR A 701 19.93 9.31 10.25
N LYS A 702 20.45 8.37 11.07
CA LYS A 702 21.55 8.62 12.01
C LYS A 702 22.74 9.32 11.34
N LYS A 703 23.09 8.87 10.13
CA LYS A 703 24.20 9.45 9.35
C LYS A 703 23.93 10.88 8.88
N GLN A 704 22.68 11.25 8.66
CA GLN A 704 22.31 12.61 8.24
C GLN A 704 22.45 13.60 9.39
N ILE A 705 22.03 13.20 10.59
CA ILE A 705 22.14 14.00 11.82
C ILE A 705 23.62 14.36 12.07
N THR A 706 24.55 13.43 11.87
CA THR A 706 25.98 13.65 12.13
C THR A 706 26.74 14.35 10.98
N ALA A 707 26.11 14.62 9.83
CA ALA A 707 26.81 15.06 8.61
C ALA A 707 26.86 16.58 8.39
N GLY A 708 26.28 17.40 9.28
CA GLY A 708 26.34 18.87 9.20
C GLY A 708 25.68 19.49 7.96
N ARG A 709 24.62 18.86 7.44
CA ARG A 709 23.84 19.36 6.29
C ARG A 709 22.65 20.19 6.76
N ASP A 710 21.99 20.88 5.82
CA ASP A 710 20.66 21.44 6.06
C ASP A 710 19.69 20.29 6.39
N LEU A 711 19.19 20.28 7.62
CA LEU A 711 18.32 19.23 8.13
C LEU A 711 16.86 19.45 7.72
N LYS A 712 16.43 20.68 7.48
CA LYS A 712 15.02 21.00 7.22
C LYS A 712 14.55 20.45 5.88
N GLU A 713 15.33 20.69 4.82
CA GLU A 713 15.03 20.15 3.48
C GLU A 713 15.00 18.61 3.49
N LEU A 714 15.90 17.97 4.26
CA LEU A 714 15.93 16.52 4.41
C LEU A 714 14.68 16.00 5.15
N VAL A 715 14.26 16.68 6.21
CA VAL A 715 13.05 16.34 6.97
C VAL A 715 11.82 16.44 6.08
N GLU A 716 11.65 17.52 5.32
CA GLU A 716 10.52 17.70 4.41
C GLU A 716 10.45 16.59 3.37
N SER A 717 11.59 16.28 2.73
CA SER A 717 11.69 15.19 1.76
C SER A 717 11.32 13.83 2.35
N ASN A 718 11.83 13.54 3.55
CA ASN A 718 11.58 12.26 4.23
C ASN A 718 10.14 12.15 4.74
N LYS A 719 9.54 13.24 5.26
CA LYS A 719 8.12 13.31 5.63
C LYS A 719 7.21 13.08 4.44
N ALA A 720 7.52 13.67 3.28
CA ALA A 720 6.74 13.47 2.06
C ALA A 720 6.70 11.98 1.66
N VAL A 721 7.85 11.29 1.72
CA VAL A 721 7.94 9.84 1.47
C VAL A 721 7.17 9.03 2.53
N TYR A 722 7.35 9.35 3.81
CA TYR A 722 6.64 8.68 4.91
C TYR A 722 5.13 8.80 4.77
N ASN A 723 4.61 10.01 4.54
CA ASN A 723 3.18 10.28 4.38
C ASN A 723 2.59 9.58 3.15
N LYS A 724 3.32 9.57 2.03
CA LYS A 724 2.92 8.79 0.85
C LYS A 724 2.79 7.31 1.18
N GLU A 725 3.78 6.74 1.86
CA GLU A 725 3.80 5.32 2.21
C GLU A 725 2.84 4.93 3.33
N MET A 726 2.42 5.90 4.16
CA MET A 726 1.38 5.74 5.17
C MET A 726 0.00 5.48 4.53
N ARG A 727 -0.25 6.06 3.35
CA ARG A 727 -1.50 5.86 2.58
C ARG A 727 -1.53 4.53 1.81
N ARG A 728 -0.42 3.79 1.74
CA ARG A 728 -0.35 2.53 0.99
C ARG A 728 -1.11 1.43 1.72
N THR A 729 -2.08 0.83 1.04
CA THR A 729 -2.94 -0.23 1.59
C THR A 729 -2.37 -1.63 1.40
N ALA A 730 -1.66 -1.88 0.30
CA ALA A 730 -1.11 -3.18 -0.04
C ALA A 730 0.42 -3.22 0.15
N ILE A 731 0.90 -4.12 1.02
CA ILE A 731 2.32 -4.36 1.27
C ILE A 731 2.68 -5.79 0.85
N PRO A 732 3.69 -5.99 -0.02
CA PRO A 732 4.07 -7.32 -0.45
C PRO A 732 4.65 -8.12 0.73
N ARG A 733 4.27 -9.38 0.86
CA ARG A 733 4.87 -10.31 1.83
C ARG A 733 6.31 -10.63 1.43
N MET A 734 6.53 -10.76 0.13
CA MET A 734 7.84 -10.97 -0.46
C MET A 734 8.06 -10.01 -1.62
N LEU A 735 9.27 -9.47 -1.72
CA LEU A 735 9.68 -8.57 -2.78
C LEU A 735 10.98 -9.08 -3.39
N VAL A 736 11.05 -9.14 -4.72
CA VAL A 736 12.29 -9.47 -5.44
C VAL A 736 12.94 -8.18 -5.91
N ASN A 737 14.28 -8.10 -5.93
CA ASN A 737 15.02 -6.90 -6.35
C ASN A 737 14.78 -6.48 -7.81
N ASN A 738 14.14 -7.32 -8.64
CA ASN A 738 13.68 -6.96 -9.97
C ASN A 738 12.27 -6.31 -9.99
N GLY A 739 11.69 -6.04 -8.82
CA GLY A 739 10.36 -5.43 -8.66
C GLY A 739 9.20 -6.40 -8.45
N HIS A 740 9.40 -7.72 -8.60
CA HIS A 740 8.30 -8.68 -8.38
C HIS A 740 7.80 -8.60 -6.94
N ALA A 741 6.60 -8.06 -6.76
CA ALA A 741 5.91 -7.91 -5.49
C ALA A 741 4.87 -9.03 -5.35
N VAL A 742 5.04 -9.91 -4.36
CA VAL A 742 4.13 -11.03 -4.11
C VAL A 742 3.35 -10.81 -2.83
N TYR A 743 2.04 -10.66 -2.96
CA TYR A 743 1.13 -10.34 -1.86
C TYR A 743 0.48 -11.59 -1.27
N THR A 744 0.10 -12.58 -2.10
CA THR A 744 -0.55 -13.83 -1.66
C THR A 744 -0.19 -15.03 -2.53
N ALA A 745 -0.62 -16.23 -2.10
CA ALA A 745 -0.38 -17.49 -2.76
C ALA A 745 -1.34 -17.71 -3.94
N THR A 746 -0.77 -18.02 -5.10
CA THR A 746 -1.53 -18.34 -6.31
C THR A 746 -1.98 -19.82 -6.31
N THR A 747 -2.96 -20.22 -5.49
CA THR A 747 -3.65 -21.52 -5.64
C THR A 747 -4.88 -21.39 -6.54
N ILE A 748 -4.85 -22.01 -7.72
CA ILE A 748 -6.01 -22.22 -8.58
C ILE A 748 -6.45 -23.67 -8.34
N ASP A 749 -7.69 -23.87 -7.88
CA ASP A 749 -8.32 -25.18 -7.82
C ASP A 749 -9.06 -25.43 -9.16
N PRO A 750 -8.69 -26.47 -9.93
CA PRO A 750 -9.33 -26.81 -11.21
C PRO A 750 -10.81 -27.25 -11.11
N HIS A 751 -11.39 -27.41 -9.91
CA HIS A 751 -12.75 -27.93 -9.72
C HIS A 751 -13.74 -26.96 -9.04
N ALA A 752 -13.35 -25.71 -8.76
CA ALA A 752 -14.19 -24.80 -7.96
C ALA A 752 -15.14 -23.92 -8.81
N LYS A 753 -16.33 -23.60 -8.26
CA LYS A 753 -17.37 -22.65 -8.73
C LYS A 753 -16.84 -21.21 -8.96
N THR A 754 -15.97 -21.06 -9.95
CA THR A 754 -15.14 -19.87 -10.14
C THR A 754 -15.37 -19.30 -11.53
N LEU A 755 -15.82 -18.05 -11.61
CA LEU A 755 -15.88 -17.25 -12.83
C LEU A 755 -14.48 -16.69 -13.10
N GLN A 756 -14.04 -16.81 -14.35
CA GLN A 756 -12.71 -16.39 -14.78
C GLN A 756 -12.83 -15.13 -15.66
N GLY A 757 -12.07 -14.11 -15.30
CA GLY A 757 -11.87 -12.88 -16.05
C GLY A 757 -10.37 -12.52 -16.12
N MET A 758 -10.10 -11.27 -16.48
CA MET A 758 -8.77 -10.68 -16.49
C MET A 758 -8.49 -9.98 -15.14
N PRO A 759 -7.27 -10.10 -14.61
CA PRO A 759 -6.88 -9.40 -13.39
C PRO A 759 -6.85 -7.89 -13.64
N LEU A 760 -7.54 -7.12 -12.79
CA LEU A 760 -7.66 -5.67 -12.94
C LEU A 760 -6.90 -4.93 -11.83
N SER A 761 -7.13 -5.28 -10.56
CA SER A 761 -6.42 -4.69 -9.41
C SER A 761 -6.14 -5.77 -8.37
N ALA A 762 -4.87 -5.86 -7.93
CA ALA A 762 -4.40 -6.95 -7.09
C ALA A 762 -5.03 -6.92 -5.68
N GLY A 763 -5.13 -8.11 -5.09
CA GLY A 763 -5.71 -8.31 -3.76
C GLY A 763 -6.81 -9.36 -3.76
N THR A 764 -7.37 -9.65 -2.59
CA THR A 764 -8.47 -10.60 -2.44
C THR A 764 -9.45 -10.06 -1.43
N TYR A 765 -10.74 -10.13 -1.77
CA TYR A 765 -11.81 -9.65 -0.91
C TYR A 765 -13.00 -10.60 -0.95
N GLU A 766 -13.68 -10.72 0.18
CA GLU A 766 -14.92 -11.48 0.30
C GLU A 766 -16.03 -10.57 0.79
N GLY A 767 -17.17 -10.63 0.12
CA GLY A 767 -18.27 -9.76 0.42
C GLY A 767 -19.54 -10.18 -0.29
N ILE A 768 -20.56 -9.37 -0.08
CA ILE A 768 -21.88 -9.55 -0.67
C ILE A 768 -21.94 -8.83 -2.01
N VAL A 769 -22.39 -9.53 -3.04
CA VAL A 769 -22.61 -8.98 -4.37
C VAL A 769 -23.72 -7.95 -4.32
N ARG A 770 -23.45 -6.80 -4.93
CA ARG A 770 -24.42 -5.79 -5.32
C ARG A 770 -24.24 -5.49 -6.81
N VAL A 771 -25.25 -5.80 -7.61
CA VAL A 771 -25.31 -5.47 -9.02
C VAL A 771 -25.82 -4.05 -9.18
N VAL A 772 -25.01 -3.18 -9.79
CA VAL A 772 -25.29 -1.74 -9.92
C VAL A 772 -25.33 -1.36 -11.39
N PHE A 773 -26.47 -0.85 -11.86
CA PHE A 773 -26.65 -0.42 -13.25
C PHE A 773 -26.52 1.11 -13.43
N ASP A 774 -26.86 1.90 -12.41
CA ASP A 774 -26.73 3.36 -12.42
C ASP A 774 -26.19 3.84 -11.06
N PRO A 775 -25.07 4.60 -11.03
CA PRO A 775 -24.42 5.02 -9.80
C PRO A 775 -25.23 6.04 -8.98
N ARG A 776 -26.32 6.59 -9.53
CA ARG A 776 -27.16 7.61 -8.86
C ARG A 776 -28.39 7.03 -8.16
N THR A 777 -28.76 5.79 -8.48
CA THR A 777 -30.03 5.20 -8.04
C THR A 777 -29.85 4.03 -7.08
N THR A 778 -28.63 3.75 -6.64
CA THR A 778 -28.31 2.57 -5.84
C THR A 778 -27.55 2.94 -4.57
N ASP A 779 -27.95 2.32 -3.46
CA ASP A 779 -27.34 2.46 -2.15
C ASP A 779 -26.36 1.30 -1.89
N LEU A 780 -25.14 1.42 -2.42
CA LEU A 780 -24.05 0.45 -2.21
C LEU A 780 -23.55 0.58 -0.77
N GLN A 781 -23.67 -0.50 0.02
CA GLN A 781 -23.24 -0.47 1.42
C GLN A 781 -21.72 -0.65 1.55
N GLU A 782 -21.16 -0.12 2.65
CA GLU A 782 -19.74 -0.25 2.95
C GLU A 782 -19.30 -1.73 2.98
N GLY A 783 -18.30 -2.07 2.18
CA GLY A 783 -17.76 -3.42 2.07
C GLY A 783 -18.54 -4.37 1.14
N GLU A 784 -19.57 -3.92 0.42
CA GLU A 784 -20.20 -4.73 -0.65
C GLU A 784 -19.29 -4.85 -1.88
N ILE A 785 -19.47 -5.91 -2.66
CA ILE A 785 -18.77 -6.16 -3.92
C ILE A 785 -19.65 -5.61 -5.05
N MET A 786 -19.18 -4.55 -5.69
CA MET A 786 -19.89 -3.92 -6.79
C MET A 786 -19.68 -4.71 -8.08
N VAL A 787 -20.79 -5.11 -8.71
CA VAL A 787 -20.82 -5.79 -10.01
C VAL A 787 -21.52 -4.88 -11.01
N THR A 788 -20.85 -4.52 -12.10
CA THR A 788 -21.45 -3.66 -13.14
C THR A 788 -20.89 -3.97 -14.52
N GLU A 789 -21.53 -3.44 -15.56
CA GLU A 789 -21.11 -3.64 -16.94
C GLU A 789 -19.79 -2.91 -17.23
N SER A 790 -19.70 -1.63 -16.88
CA SER A 790 -18.50 -0.81 -17.09
C SER A 790 -18.49 0.37 -16.13
N THR A 791 -17.36 1.07 -16.03
CA THR A 791 -17.25 2.23 -15.13
C THR A 791 -16.65 3.43 -15.85
N ASN A 792 -17.04 4.61 -15.39
CA ASN A 792 -16.48 5.89 -15.79
C ASN A 792 -16.26 6.75 -14.52
N PRO A 793 -15.71 7.98 -14.64
CA PRO A 793 -15.44 8.83 -13.49
C PRO A 793 -16.61 9.09 -12.53
N ALA A 794 -17.85 9.05 -12.98
CA ALA A 794 -19.03 9.23 -12.12
C ALA A 794 -19.24 8.08 -11.11
N TRP A 795 -18.56 6.95 -11.27
CA TRP A 795 -18.66 5.79 -10.38
C TRP A 795 -17.67 5.86 -9.20
N THR A 796 -16.71 6.79 -9.25
CA THR A 796 -15.62 6.91 -8.26
C THR A 796 -16.09 7.00 -6.80
N PRO A 797 -17.17 7.73 -6.46
CA PRO A 797 -17.65 7.78 -5.08
C PRO A 797 -18.02 6.40 -4.51
N LEU A 798 -18.59 5.53 -5.35
CA LEU A 798 -18.96 4.16 -4.96
C LEU A 798 -17.72 3.28 -4.71
N PHE A 799 -16.56 3.61 -5.28
CA PHE A 799 -15.33 2.84 -5.06
C PHE A 799 -14.80 3.08 -3.65
N ALA A 800 -15.04 4.24 -3.05
CA ALA A 800 -14.60 4.53 -1.69
C ALA A 800 -15.29 3.64 -0.65
N VAL A 801 -16.51 3.15 -0.95
CA VAL A 801 -17.30 2.29 -0.07
C VAL A 801 -17.29 0.82 -0.49
N ALA A 802 -16.98 0.50 -1.75
CA ALA A 802 -16.90 -0.88 -2.23
C ALA A 802 -15.75 -1.64 -1.55
N GLY A 803 -15.94 -2.95 -1.36
CA GLY A 803 -14.88 -3.86 -0.92
C GLY A 803 -14.11 -4.53 -2.06
N ALA A 804 -14.76 -4.72 -3.22
CA ALA A 804 -14.15 -5.18 -4.46
C ALA A 804 -15.01 -4.86 -5.69
N LEU A 805 -14.44 -5.03 -6.88
CA LEU A 805 -15.09 -4.72 -8.16
C LEU A 805 -15.09 -5.93 -9.11
N ILE A 806 -16.23 -6.14 -9.77
CA ILE A 806 -16.37 -7.09 -10.88
C ILE A 806 -17.00 -6.34 -12.06
N LEU A 807 -16.27 -6.28 -13.17
CA LEU A 807 -16.67 -5.55 -14.37
C LEU A 807 -16.84 -6.49 -15.57
N GLU A 808 -17.88 -6.31 -16.38
CA GLU A 808 -18.02 -7.05 -17.64
C GLU A 808 -17.05 -6.53 -18.71
N TYR A 809 -16.90 -5.20 -18.77
CA TYR A 809 -16.10 -4.49 -19.77
C TYR A 809 -15.06 -3.59 -19.10
N GLY A 810 -13.85 -3.55 -19.68
CA GLY A 810 -12.74 -2.71 -19.24
C GLY A 810 -11.40 -3.41 -19.36
N GLY A 811 -10.32 -2.69 -19.06
CA GLY A 811 -8.97 -3.22 -19.08
C GLY A 811 -8.12 -2.67 -17.94
N PRO A 812 -6.92 -3.21 -17.69
CA PRO A 812 -6.01 -2.77 -16.63
C PRO A 812 -5.81 -1.24 -16.59
N MET A 813 -5.97 -0.54 -17.71
CA MET A 813 -5.78 0.90 -17.83
C MET A 813 -7.05 1.71 -18.00
N SER A 814 -8.21 1.06 -17.91
CA SER A 814 -9.48 1.76 -17.84
C SER A 814 -9.61 2.53 -16.53
N HIS A 815 -10.48 3.53 -16.51
CA HIS A 815 -10.83 4.27 -15.30
C HIS A 815 -11.10 3.33 -14.11
N GLY A 816 -11.91 2.29 -14.30
CA GLY A 816 -12.18 1.28 -13.28
C GLY A 816 -10.92 0.57 -12.77
N GLY A 817 -9.97 0.26 -13.64
CA GLY A 817 -8.71 -0.40 -13.25
C GLY A 817 -7.71 0.50 -12.58
N ILE A 818 -7.59 1.75 -13.02
CA ILE A 818 -6.71 2.76 -12.41
C ILE A 818 -7.22 3.06 -10.99
N VAL A 819 -8.49 3.44 -10.86
CA VAL A 819 -9.07 3.85 -9.57
C VAL A 819 -9.14 2.67 -8.61
N ALA A 820 -9.46 1.45 -9.07
CA ALA A 820 -9.40 0.26 -8.20
C ALA A 820 -8.01 0.08 -7.55
N ARG A 821 -6.92 0.32 -8.30
CA ARG A 821 -5.56 0.21 -7.76
C ARG A 821 -5.22 1.37 -6.83
N GLU A 822 -5.66 2.58 -7.15
CA GLU A 822 -5.46 3.75 -6.30
C GLU A 822 -6.11 3.58 -4.92
N TYR A 823 -7.30 2.96 -4.88
CA TYR A 823 -8.00 2.64 -3.63
C TYR A 823 -7.58 1.29 -3.02
N GLY A 824 -6.77 0.50 -3.71
CA GLY A 824 -6.35 -0.84 -3.27
C GLY A 824 -7.48 -1.87 -3.24
N LEU A 825 -8.53 -1.66 -4.04
CA LEU A 825 -9.67 -2.57 -4.17
C LEU A 825 -9.29 -3.74 -5.07
N PRO A 826 -9.53 -4.99 -4.64
CA PRO A 826 -9.41 -6.14 -5.53
C PRO A 826 -10.43 -6.02 -6.68
N ALA A 827 -9.96 -6.15 -7.92
CA ALA A 827 -10.84 -6.00 -9.08
C ALA A 827 -10.57 -7.03 -10.16
N VAL A 828 -11.64 -7.51 -10.78
CA VAL A 828 -11.63 -8.45 -11.92
C VAL A 828 -12.49 -7.87 -13.05
N VAL A 829 -12.03 -7.97 -14.29
CA VAL A 829 -12.76 -7.48 -15.47
C VAL A 829 -12.92 -8.58 -16.52
N GLY A 830 -13.79 -8.39 -17.51
CA GLY A 830 -13.89 -9.30 -18.66
C GLY A 830 -14.63 -10.59 -18.36
N ILE A 831 -15.48 -10.61 -17.33
CA ILE A 831 -16.40 -11.73 -17.05
C ILE A 831 -17.68 -11.47 -17.84
N SER A 832 -17.88 -12.20 -18.93
CA SER A 832 -19.06 -12.09 -19.78
C SER A 832 -20.35 -12.29 -18.98
N SER A 833 -21.30 -11.35 -19.09
CA SER A 833 -22.61 -11.43 -18.43
C SER A 833 -22.55 -11.55 -16.90
N ALA A 834 -21.51 -10.99 -16.27
CA ALA A 834 -21.36 -10.98 -14.81
C ALA A 834 -22.60 -10.43 -14.09
N THR A 835 -23.26 -9.39 -14.60
CA THR A 835 -24.47 -8.79 -14.02
C THR A 835 -25.70 -9.70 -14.13
N ALA A 836 -25.70 -10.64 -15.07
CA ALA A 836 -26.77 -11.62 -15.23
C ALA A 836 -26.51 -12.88 -14.39
N VAL A 837 -25.25 -13.28 -14.24
CA VAL A 837 -24.82 -14.51 -13.55
C VAL A 837 -24.76 -14.32 -12.03
N LEU A 838 -24.21 -13.19 -11.58
CA LEU A 838 -24.13 -12.83 -10.17
C LEU A 838 -25.41 -12.08 -9.77
N LYS A 839 -25.94 -12.37 -8.59
CA LYS A 839 -27.18 -11.79 -8.05
C LYS A 839 -26.93 -11.09 -6.73
N ASP A 840 -27.68 -10.01 -6.51
CA ASP A 840 -27.70 -9.29 -5.23
C ASP A 840 -27.84 -10.25 -4.05
N GLY A 841 -27.04 -10.03 -3.02
CA GLY A 841 -27.05 -10.85 -1.79
C GLY A 841 -26.16 -12.10 -1.86
N GLN A 842 -25.60 -12.46 -3.02
CA GLN A 842 -24.69 -13.60 -3.12
C GLN A 842 -23.34 -13.28 -2.47
N ARG A 843 -22.78 -14.25 -1.73
CA ARG A 843 -21.45 -14.10 -1.17
C ARG A 843 -20.40 -14.62 -2.15
N VAL A 844 -19.41 -13.80 -2.49
CA VAL A 844 -18.35 -14.17 -3.42
C VAL A 844 -16.98 -13.77 -2.89
N ARG A 845 -15.95 -14.47 -3.36
CA ARG A 845 -14.54 -14.12 -3.18
C ARG A 845 -13.99 -13.61 -4.51
N VAL A 846 -13.56 -12.36 -4.54
CA VAL A 846 -12.88 -11.75 -5.68
C VAL A 846 -11.38 -11.85 -5.47
N ASN A 847 -10.67 -12.42 -6.43
CA ASN A 847 -9.21 -12.43 -6.49
C ASN A 847 -8.77 -11.61 -7.71
N GLY A 848 -8.47 -10.34 -7.48
CA GLY A 848 -8.09 -9.42 -8.53
C GLY A 848 -6.64 -9.57 -9.02
N GLU A 849 -5.81 -10.37 -8.34
CA GLU A 849 -4.47 -10.76 -8.80
C GLU A 849 -4.54 -11.88 -9.87
N LYS A 850 -5.48 -12.82 -9.73
CA LYS A 850 -5.69 -13.94 -10.67
C LYS A 850 -6.76 -13.66 -11.72
N GLY A 851 -7.54 -12.60 -11.55
CA GLY A 851 -8.70 -12.36 -12.41
C GLY A 851 -9.82 -13.35 -12.16
N SER A 852 -10.08 -13.78 -10.92
CA SER A 852 -11.08 -14.83 -10.66
C SER A 852 -12.09 -14.44 -9.58
N VAL A 853 -13.33 -14.91 -9.73
CA VAL A 853 -14.44 -14.68 -8.78
C VAL A 853 -15.04 -16.02 -8.39
N GLN A 854 -14.97 -16.38 -7.12
CA GLN A 854 -15.46 -17.66 -6.59
C GLN A 854 -16.77 -17.46 -5.82
N LEU A 855 -17.80 -18.23 -6.13
CA LEU A 855 -19.03 -18.27 -5.33
C LEU A 855 -18.80 -19.00 -4.00
N ILE A 856 -19.17 -18.38 -2.88
CA ILE A 856 -19.10 -18.97 -1.54
C ILE A 856 -20.51 -19.41 -1.15
N GLU A 857 -20.72 -20.71 -0.94
CA GLU A 857 -22.00 -21.20 -0.43
C GLU A 857 -22.23 -20.72 1.02
N PRO A 858 -23.47 -20.39 1.39
CA PRO A 858 -23.79 -20.08 2.78
C PRO A 858 -23.50 -21.30 3.65
N SER A 859 -22.82 -21.09 4.78
CA SER A 859 -22.64 -22.12 5.80
C SER A 859 -24.03 -22.52 6.32
N ILE A 860 -24.43 -23.77 6.10
CA ILE A 860 -25.69 -24.36 6.61
C ILE A 860 -25.63 -24.48 8.12
#